data_AF-B6JW94-F1
#
_entry.id   AF-B6JW94-F1
#
_cell.length_a   1.000
_cell.length_b   1.000
_cell.length_c   1.000
_cell.angle_alpha   90.00
_cell.angle_beta   90.00
_cell.angle_gamma   90.00
#
_symmetry.space_group_name_H-M   'P 1'
#
loop_
_entity.id
_entity.type
_entity.pdbx_description
1 polymer ?
#
loop_
_entity_poly.entity_id
_entity_poly.type
_entity_poly.pdbx_seq_one_letter_code
_entity_poly.pdbx_strand_id
1 'polypeptide(L)'
;MLVPFERLVLLSTLLSPFASASPLWSNWRNDSPSSLEKRYTDVFSVPVDTSSPASLFGSTTHPLSPGGVTADASSKPIETNKFYANILLGDRTSFIYADPLRLWWQSSSSSVSGMCVAHTDDNQRVFDTSETVPQYYFEPIGLCSLGFGATGITSTVAPEVDEIDQMSARISFEWDSSSMSMNVVSGMAYATAVYDNAVPILFSSTYYFSSVEQISFRDSAEKYRIELSNGNVWLVYVFGNALSLESTSTQVLTANDTFTGFIQIAKIPSGSATAEAVYDKHAGNYITGATVTGHTEDSKALYSLNFNTVGDLSHDPLIFGLPHHVESMISGGTVSTVQLSSLTSGAMTAIAGATWTFQETAPSDIGFLPWSPNGTAIGYSEEALIAIANAAESELTNDFSSESNLDSMYYAGKVLAKYGLLCLTINDVLADTTNGQACAVRLADALNRFVSNTQIYPLIYDETWKGVVSKAGLSGSSLSDFGNTYYNDHHFHYGYFVHAAAVLAHIYPDWLNEGNNKAYINMLIRDVSNPTSADTYFPVQRSFDFFHGHSWATGIFVSNDGKDEESTSEDYNFFYGMKLWAQVIGDSDMEQRADIILGIQRHAMGKYMLFNDGNVQPTVMQPNEIAGITFMNKIAHTTYFGTLIQYIQGIQMLPITPISAFIRQPAFVAKEWESLLASAIDSVTDGWRGILYANLAIANPTAAYSFFSQENFDTAYLDGGSCLSWYIAYAAGLSGVDAVYYPASTGSDSSTSTTTAAAVEPTTTTATAQSASSTTSSSGICNGAVYDSSLYTCESNMLCPIINGVVYKNCGGACYNADQYSCSYDSLYPADSSNTYTTTSMTTSTTPTPTPTPTETTTAAATSTNTVGVCGGSYYDSSAYTCQGNSVLCPIINSVVYLACAGACYNPSEYYCSNNALYYGTTTTTTMAAATTFATSTTTTPTPTATATSTVPTIGMCGDAYYSTESYTCYGNVLCPIIDGKALEVCGIACYDTGAYSCNEGRLIAL
;
A
#
# COMPACT_ATOMS: atom_id res chain seq x y z
N MET A 1 -61.50 -25.19 29.16
CA MET A 1 -61.26 -26.22 30.20
C MET A 1 -60.63 -27.42 29.51
N LEU A 2 -59.74 -28.16 30.16
CA LEU A 2 -59.11 -29.40 29.69
C LEU A 2 -60.10 -30.43 29.08
N VAL A 3 -59.53 -31.35 28.27
CA VAL A 3 -59.97 -32.71 27.84
C VAL A 3 -60.26 -32.85 26.30
N PRO A 4 -59.88 -33.97 25.63
CA PRO A 4 -59.58 -34.07 24.18
C PRO A 4 -60.65 -34.83 23.34
N PHE A 5 -60.56 -34.82 21.99
CA PHE A 5 -60.85 -35.92 21.02
C PHE A 5 -61.02 -35.44 19.53
N GLU A 6 -60.51 -36.26 18.60
CA GLU A 6 -60.94 -36.66 17.22
C GLU A 6 -61.44 -35.70 16.08
N ARG A 7 -60.82 -35.95 14.89
CA ARG A 7 -61.33 -36.10 13.49
C ARG A 7 -62.62 -35.40 12.98
N LEU A 8 -62.50 -34.74 11.81
CA LEU A 8 -63.27 -34.90 10.53
C LEU A 8 -62.86 -33.72 9.59
N VAL A 9 -62.25 -33.89 8.40
CA VAL A 9 -62.79 -34.31 7.08
C VAL A 9 -63.77 -33.30 6.45
N LEU A 10 -63.21 -32.51 5.51
CA LEU A 10 -63.60 -32.34 4.10
C LEU A 10 -64.88 -31.59 3.67
N LEU A 11 -64.73 -31.06 2.45
CA LEU A 11 -65.72 -30.58 1.46
C LEU A 11 -66.34 -29.18 1.73
N SER A 12 -66.50 -28.28 0.76
CA SER A 12 -66.17 -28.29 -0.67
C SER A 12 -66.70 -26.99 -1.32
N THR A 13 -65.99 -26.55 -2.37
CA THR A 13 -66.53 -26.21 -3.71
C THR A 13 -67.35 -24.93 -3.96
N LEU A 14 -66.84 -24.00 -4.79
CA LEU A 14 -67.02 -23.92 -6.28
C LEU A 14 -66.81 -22.48 -6.85
N LEU A 15 -66.04 -22.43 -7.96
CA LEU A 15 -66.17 -21.59 -9.18
C LEU A 15 -65.74 -20.10 -9.20
N SER A 16 -64.53 -19.85 -9.73
CA SER A 16 -64.17 -19.13 -10.98
C SER A 16 -65.24 -18.34 -11.80
N PRO A 17 -64.87 -17.45 -12.77
CA PRO A 17 -63.64 -16.64 -12.94
C PRO A 17 -63.83 -15.21 -13.60
N PHE A 18 -62.71 -14.49 -13.79
CA PHE A 18 -62.38 -13.44 -14.79
C PHE A 18 -63.33 -12.24 -15.07
N ALA A 19 -62.83 -10.99 -14.91
CA ALA A 19 -62.49 -10.05 -16.01
C ALA A 19 -62.42 -8.55 -15.60
N SER A 20 -61.50 -7.85 -16.29
CA SER A 20 -61.43 -6.41 -16.66
C SER A 20 -61.10 -5.30 -15.64
N ALA A 21 -59.82 -4.92 -15.64
CA ALA A 21 -59.25 -3.59 -15.97
C ALA A 21 -59.96 -2.25 -15.62
N SER A 22 -59.30 -1.53 -14.70
CA SER A 22 -58.94 -0.08 -14.71
C SER A 22 -60.01 1.00 -14.40
N PRO A 23 -59.59 2.23 -14.04
CA PRO A 23 -58.95 2.67 -12.79
C PRO A 23 -59.74 3.87 -12.16
N LEU A 24 -59.29 4.43 -11.02
CA LEU A 24 -59.36 5.85 -10.60
C LEU A 24 -59.49 6.02 -9.07
N TRP A 25 -58.35 6.29 -8.43
CA TRP A 25 -58.09 7.26 -7.36
C TRP A 25 -59.27 7.70 -6.48
N SER A 26 -59.25 7.30 -5.20
CA SER A 26 -59.00 8.21 -4.07
C SER A 26 -59.36 7.62 -2.69
N ASN A 27 -58.48 7.92 -1.73
CA ASN A 27 -58.73 8.15 -0.31
C ASN A 27 -58.85 6.98 0.68
N TRP A 28 -57.70 6.71 1.31
CA TRP A 28 -57.45 6.82 2.76
C TRP A 28 -58.45 6.11 3.70
N ARG A 29 -58.00 5.00 4.29
CA ARG A 29 -58.25 4.67 5.71
C ARG A 29 -57.31 3.58 6.24
N ASN A 30 -56.61 3.94 7.30
CA ASN A 30 -56.20 3.16 8.46
C ASN A 30 -55.60 1.77 8.23
N ASP A 31 -54.27 1.71 8.23
CA ASP A 31 -53.59 0.59 8.89
C ASP A 31 -52.93 1.09 10.18
N SER A 32 -53.23 0.36 11.25
CA SER A 32 -52.60 0.49 12.56
C SER A 32 -51.11 0.15 12.44
N PRO A 33 -50.22 0.66 13.31
CA PRO A 33 -48.81 0.36 13.23
C PRO A 33 -48.63 -1.14 13.48
N SER A 34 -48.40 -1.89 12.40
CA SER A 34 -47.72 -3.17 12.51
C SER A 34 -46.37 -2.86 13.14
N SER A 35 -46.05 -3.59 14.20
CA SER A 35 -44.73 -3.60 14.83
C SER A 35 -43.68 -3.63 13.72
N LEU A 36 -42.91 -2.55 13.61
CA LEU A 36 -41.77 -2.45 12.70
C LEU A 36 -40.74 -3.49 13.14
N GLU A 37 -40.81 -4.69 12.60
CA GLU A 37 -39.61 -5.52 12.46
C GLU A 37 -38.62 -4.66 11.68
N LYS A 38 -37.50 -4.29 12.31
CA LYS A 38 -36.37 -3.65 11.64
C LYS A 38 -35.98 -4.61 10.51
N ARG A 39 -36.31 -4.26 9.27
CA ARG A 39 -35.82 -5.02 8.12
C ARG A 39 -34.33 -4.72 8.04
N TYR A 40 -33.51 -5.67 8.49
CA TYR A 40 -32.08 -5.62 8.27
C TYR A 40 -31.83 -5.73 6.76
N THR A 41 -31.63 -4.58 6.12
CA THR A 41 -31.31 -4.48 4.69
C THR A 41 -29.81 -4.65 4.49
N ASP A 42 -29.42 -5.34 3.43
CA ASP A 42 -28.02 -5.49 3.07
C ASP A 42 -27.40 -4.14 2.69
N VAL A 43 -26.50 -3.64 3.52
CA VAL A 43 -25.91 -2.31 3.38
C VAL A 43 -24.91 -2.23 2.21
N PHE A 44 -24.45 -3.36 1.67
CA PHE A 44 -23.58 -3.39 0.49
C PHE A 44 -24.34 -3.35 -0.83
N SER A 45 -25.68 -3.44 -0.81
CA SER A 45 -26.50 -3.36 -2.02
C SER A 45 -26.82 -1.93 -2.48
N VAL A 46 -26.58 -0.94 -1.62
CA VAL A 46 -26.99 0.46 -1.82
C VAL A 46 -25.78 1.32 -2.19
N PRO A 47 -25.76 1.98 -3.38
CA PRO A 47 -24.66 2.87 -3.75
C PRO A 47 -24.67 4.13 -2.88
N VAL A 48 -23.49 4.72 -2.68
CA VAL A 48 -23.36 6.05 -2.04
C VAL A 48 -23.98 7.15 -2.91
N ASP A 49 -23.70 7.11 -4.21
CA ASP A 49 -24.27 7.95 -5.26
C ASP A 49 -23.93 7.29 -6.61
N THR A 50 -24.55 7.74 -7.69
CA THR A 50 -24.27 7.35 -9.08
C THR A 50 -24.00 8.56 -9.97
N SER A 51 -23.72 9.73 -9.38
CA SER A 51 -23.39 10.95 -10.14
C SER A 51 -22.03 10.84 -10.81
N SER A 52 -21.90 11.44 -12.00
CA SER A 52 -20.64 11.45 -12.75
C SER A 52 -19.57 12.31 -12.07
N PRO A 53 -18.41 11.77 -11.68
CA PRO A 53 -17.32 12.56 -11.09
C PRO A 53 -16.76 13.61 -12.06
N ALA A 54 -16.80 13.31 -13.36
CA ALA A 54 -16.36 14.24 -14.40
C ALA A 54 -17.21 15.53 -14.45
N SER A 55 -18.42 15.51 -13.90
CA SER A 55 -19.26 16.71 -13.79
C SER A 55 -18.72 17.74 -12.79
N LEU A 56 -17.92 17.28 -11.81
CA LEU A 56 -17.27 18.16 -10.85
C LEU A 56 -16.05 18.83 -11.50
N PHE A 57 -15.14 18.06 -12.10
CA PHE A 57 -13.80 18.56 -12.45
C PHE A 57 -13.24 18.13 -13.81
N GLY A 58 -14.10 17.58 -14.69
CA GLY A 58 -13.69 17.03 -15.98
C GLY A 58 -13.00 15.67 -15.86
N SER A 59 -12.50 15.17 -16.99
CA SER A 59 -11.90 13.84 -17.10
C SER A 59 -10.63 13.82 -17.93
N THR A 60 -9.84 12.75 -17.78
CA THR A 60 -8.61 12.46 -18.52
C THR A 60 -8.47 10.96 -18.79
N THR A 61 -7.56 10.61 -19.69
CA THR A 61 -7.07 9.25 -19.85
C THR A 61 -5.80 9.07 -19.02
N HIS A 62 -5.70 7.99 -18.24
CA HIS A 62 -4.49 7.65 -17.52
C HIS A 62 -3.30 7.36 -18.46
N PRO A 63 -2.07 7.81 -18.14
CA PRO A 63 -0.89 7.51 -18.95
C PRO A 63 -0.53 6.01 -19.01
N LEU A 64 -0.80 5.27 -17.93
CA LEU A 64 -0.67 3.81 -17.88
C LEU A 64 -2.01 3.14 -18.19
N SER A 65 -2.05 2.31 -19.23
CA SER A 65 -3.22 1.49 -19.56
C SER A 65 -3.07 0.08 -18.98
N PRO A 66 -4.17 -0.59 -18.57
CA PRO A 66 -4.12 -1.97 -18.10
C PRO A 66 -3.72 -2.92 -19.25
N GLY A 67 -2.84 -3.87 -18.95
CA GLY A 67 -2.38 -4.89 -19.88
C GLY A 67 -3.35 -6.07 -19.98
N GLY A 68 -3.63 -6.53 -21.20
CA GLY A 68 -4.39 -7.76 -21.44
C GLY A 68 -5.88 -7.71 -21.09
N VAL A 69 -6.44 -6.56 -20.75
CA VAL A 69 -7.87 -6.45 -20.40
C VAL A 69 -8.73 -6.46 -21.66
N THR A 70 -9.79 -7.27 -21.66
CA THR A 70 -10.71 -7.37 -22.82
C THR A 70 -11.44 -6.05 -23.08
N ALA A 71 -11.96 -5.87 -24.30
CA ALA A 71 -12.69 -4.66 -24.68
C ALA A 71 -13.93 -4.41 -23.78
N ASP A 72 -14.66 -5.45 -23.42
CA ASP A 72 -15.83 -5.34 -22.55
C ASP A 72 -15.43 -5.00 -21.10
N ALA A 73 -14.37 -5.64 -20.58
CA ALA A 73 -13.89 -5.37 -19.23
C ALA A 73 -13.29 -3.95 -19.09
N SER A 74 -12.56 -3.48 -20.11
CA SER A 74 -11.97 -2.13 -20.10
C SER A 74 -13.00 -0.98 -20.14
N SER A 75 -14.27 -1.28 -20.43
CA SER A 75 -15.36 -0.31 -20.37
C SER A 75 -15.92 -0.09 -18.96
N LYS A 76 -15.65 -1.02 -18.03
CA LYS A 76 -16.13 -1.01 -16.64
C LYS A 76 -15.05 -0.45 -15.70
N PRO A 77 -15.39 -0.12 -14.45
CA PRO A 77 -14.39 0.12 -13.43
C PRO A 77 -13.44 -1.07 -13.23
N ILE A 78 -12.15 -0.78 -13.14
CA ILE A 78 -11.08 -1.76 -13.04
C ILE A 78 -10.38 -1.58 -11.70
N GLU A 79 -10.18 -2.67 -10.99
CA GLU A 79 -9.49 -2.67 -9.71
C GLU A 79 -7.99 -2.34 -9.83
N THR A 80 -7.46 -1.60 -8.85
CA THR A 80 -6.07 -1.10 -8.84
C THR A 80 -5.24 -1.67 -7.68
N ASN A 81 -5.86 -1.89 -6.51
CA ASN A 81 -5.19 -2.24 -5.26
C ASN A 81 -5.51 -3.69 -4.83
N LYS A 82 -5.62 -4.61 -5.81
CA LYS A 82 -6.00 -6.02 -5.57
C LYS A 82 -4.87 -7.00 -5.83
N PHE A 83 -4.97 -8.18 -5.22
CA PHE A 83 -3.95 -9.23 -5.20
C PHE A 83 -3.53 -9.78 -6.57
N TYR A 84 -4.36 -9.59 -7.59
CA TYR A 84 -4.08 -9.99 -8.97
C TYR A 84 -3.53 -8.85 -9.83
N ALA A 85 -3.48 -7.59 -9.35
CA ALA A 85 -3.24 -6.44 -10.21
C ALA A 85 -1.93 -6.50 -11.03
N ASN A 86 -0.92 -7.27 -10.61
CA ASN A 86 0.29 -7.51 -11.40
C ASN A 86 0.00 -8.10 -12.80
N ILE A 87 -1.07 -8.89 -12.97
CA ILE A 87 -1.47 -9.44 -14.28
C ILE A 87 -2.02 -8.36 -15.23
N LEU A 88 -2.39 -7.19 -14.68
CA LEU A 88 -2.85 -6.02 -15.43
C LEU A 88 -1.72 -5.06 -15.76
N LEU A 89 -0.47 -5.37 -15.38
CA LEU A 89 0.65 -4.43 -15.40
C LEU A 89 1.90 -5.05 -16.02
N GLY A 90 2.80 -4.18 -16.48
CA GLY A 90 4.10 -4.58 -17.02
C GLY A 90 4.00 -5.62 -18.14
N ASP A 91 4.85 -6.64 -18.07
CA ASP A 91 4.83 -7.78 -19.00
C ASP A 91 3.86 -8.89 -18.58
N ARG A 92 3.16 -8.72 -17.44
CA ARG A 92 2.19 -9.65 -16.84
C ARG A 92 2.80 -10.97 -16.35
N THR A 93 4.10 -11.02 -16.09
CA THR A 93 4.80 -12.22 -15.60
C THR A 93 5.04 -12.23 -14.09
N SER A 94 4.74 -11.12 -13.40
CA SER A 94 4.85 -10.99 -11.94
C SER A 94 3.75 -11.75 -11.20
N PHE A 95 3.96 -11.94 -9.89
CA PHE A 95 3.18 -12.86 -9.07
C PHE A 95 1.79 -12.31 -8.68
N ILE A 96 0.82 -13.23 -8.63
CA ILE A 96 -0.54 -13.06 -8.13
C ILE A 96 -0.65 -13.82 -6.81
N TYR A 97 -1.23 -13.19 -5.81
CA TYR A 97 -1.24 -13.67 -4.42
C TYR A 97 -2.65 -14.05 -3.97
N ALA A 98 -3.13 -15.21 -4.41
CA ALA A 98 -4.50 -15.64 -4.13
C ALA A 98 -4.68 -16.27 -2.74
N ASP A 99 -3.57 -16.52 -2.02
CA ASP A 99 -3.45 -17.10 -0.68
C ASP A 99 -4.33 -18.33 -0.38
N PRO A 100 -3.74 -19.51 -0.10
CA PRO A 100 -2.32 -19.75 0.14
C PRO A 100 -1.54 -20.03 -1.16
N LEU A 101 -2.19 -19.89 -2.32
CA LEU A 101 -1.60 -20.16 -3.63
C LEU A 101 -1.06 -18.89 -4.28
N ARG A 102 0.14 -19.00 -4.83
CA ARG A 102 0.76 -17.99 -5.68
C ARG A 102 0.74 -18.44 -7.13
N LEU A 103 0.39 -17.53 -8.04
CA LEU A 103 0.27 -17.82 -9.47
C LEU A 103 1.02 -16.77 -10.30
N TRP A 104 1.46 -17.15 -11.49
CA TRP A 104 1.98 -16.20 -12.46
C TRP A 104 1.96 -16.82 -13.86
N TRP A 105 1.92 -15.95 -14.86
CA TRP A 105 2.11 -16.38 -16.24
C TRP A 105 3.60 -16.57 -16.52
N GLN A 106 3.99 -17.81 -16.78
CA GLN A 106 5.31 -18.15 -17.30
C GLN A 106 5.27 -18.06 -18.83
N SER A 107 5.88 -17.01 -19.39
CA SER A 107 6.11 -16.88 -20.83
C SER A 107 7.51 -17.37 -21.19
N SER A 108 7.61 -18.48 -21.95
CA SER A 108 8.90 -19.08 -22.30
C SER A 108 8.92 -19.64 -23.71
N SER A 109 9.99 -19.37 -24.45
CA SER A 109 10.27 -19.94 -25.78
C SER A 109 11.08 -21.23 -25.73
N SER A 110 11.67 -21.56 -24.57
CA SER A 110 12.55 -22.72 -24.36
C SER A 110 11.98 -23.75 -23.39
N SER A 111 10.89 -23.43 -22.70
CA SER A 111 10.15 -24.31 -21.79
C SER A 111 8.64 -24.14 -22.00
N VAL A 112 7.82 -24.90 -21.27
CA VAL A 112 6.36 -24.82 -21.36
C VAL A 112 5.90 -23.41 -20.95
N SER A 113 5.07 -22.78 -21.79
CA SER A 113 4.35 -21.56 -21.42
C SER A 113 3.01 -21.92 -20.78
N GLY A 114 2.61 -21.17 -19.76
CA GLY A 114 1.38 -21.44 -19.03
C GLY A 114 1.30 -20.72 -17.69
N MET A 115 0.29 -21.07 -16.89
CA MET A 115 0.08 -20.52 -15.55
C MET A 115 0.73 -21.42 -14.50
N CYS A 116 1.75 -20.91 -13.83
CA CYS A 116 2.35 -21.59 -12.69
C CYS A 116 1.48 -21.45 -11.44
N VAL A 117 1.49 -22.48 -10.61
CA VAL A 117 0.87 -22.56 -9.28
C VAL A 117 1.95 -22.98 -8.29
N ALA A 118 2.06 -22.24 -7.20
CA ALA A 118 3.06 -22.45 -6.18
C ALA A 118 2.50 -22.23 -4.78
N HIS A 119 3.17 -22.88 -3.83
CA HIS A 119 3.00 -22.65 -2.40
C HIS A 119 4.32 -23.00 -1.71
N THR A 120 4.76 -22.15 -0.79
CA THR A 120 5.95 -22.37 0.05
C THR A 120 5.53 -22.78 1.46
N ASP A 121 6.23 -23.75 2.04
CA ASP A 121 6.00 -24.14 3.44
C ASP A 121 6.75 -23.19 4.38
N ASP A 122 6.29 -23.07 5.64
CA ASP A 122 6.90 -22.16 6.65
C ASP A 122 8.42 -22.35 6.80
N ASN A 123 8.92 -23.57 6.62
CA ASN A 123 10.36 -23.87 6.72
C ASN A 123 11.19 -23.37 5.53
N GLN A 124 10.54 -22.85 4.48
CA GLN A 124 11.18 -22.24 3.31
C GLN A 124 11.29 -20.72 3.43
N ARG A 125 10.67 -20.11 4.45
CA ARG A 125 10.78 -18.67 4.72
C ARG A 125 12.24 -18.25 4.86
N VAL A 126 12.56 -17.12 4.26
CA VAL A 126 13.87 -16.49 4.37
C VAL A 126 13.75 -15.35 5.35
N PHE A 127 14.50 -15.42 6.45
CA PHE A 127 14.58 -14.38 7.47
C PHE A 127 15.84 -13.57 7.30
N ASP A 128 15.79 -12.31 7.72
CA ASP A 128 16.98 -11.57 8.09
C ASP A 128 17.76 -12.31 9.20
N THR A 129 19.07 -12.47 9.01
CA THR A 129 19.97 -13.10 9.98
C THR A 129 21.02 -12.14 10.52
N SER A 130 20.94 -10.85 10.17
CA SER A 130 21.90 -9.83 10.60
C SER A 130 21.66 -9.35 12.03
N GLU A 131 20.41 -9.40 12.48
CA GLU A 131 19.98 -8.94 13.80
C GLU A 131 19.50 -10.10 14.70
N THR A 132 19.45 -9.84 16.01
CA THR A 132 18.93 -10.84 16.98
C THR A 132 17.42 -11.05 16.81
N VAL A 133 16.70 -9.97 16.50
CA VAL A 133 15.29 -9.99 16.10
C VAL A 133 15.28 -9.67 14.60
N PRO A 134 14.84 -10.59 13.72
CA PRO A 134 14.86 -10.34 12.29
C PRO A 134 14.05 -9.09 11.93
N GLN A 135 14.58 -8.27 11.01
CA GLN A 135 13.87 -7.10 10.52
C GLN A 135 12.87 -7.45 9.41
N TYR A 136 13.04 -8.57 8.73
CA TYR A 136 12.11 -9.00 7.70
C TYR A 136 12.08 -10.52 7.58
N TYR A 137 11.01 -10.99 6.95
CA TYR A 137 11.00 -12.28 6.28
C TYR A 137 10.22 -12.20 4.97
N PHE A 138 10.53 -13.08 4.03
CA PHE A 138 9.77 -13.25 2.80
C PHE A 138 9.72 -14.71 2.38
N GLU A 139 8.75 -15.01 1.51
CA GLU A 139 8.60 -16.33 0.90
C GLU A 139 9.35 -16.38 -0.44
N PRO A 140 10.16 -17.42 -0.72
CA PRO A 140 10.94 -17.49 -1.94
C PRO A 140 10.03 -17.51 -3.18
N ILE A 141 10.30 -16.63 -4.15
CA ILE A 141 9.52 -16.44 -5.37
C ILE A 141 10.07 -17.27 -6.55
N GLY A 142 9.28 -17.45 -7.61
CA GLY A 142 9.70 -18.14 -8.84
C GLY A 142 9.75 -19.68 -8.77
N LEU A 143 9.33 -20.30 -7.66
CA LEU A 143 9.31 -21.76 -7.49
C LEU A 143 8.01 -22.38 -8.05
N CYS A 144 7.96 -22.69 -9.35
CA CYS A 144 6.78 -23.27 -10.00
C CYS A 144 6.62 -24.73 -9.59
N SER A 145 5.66 -24.99 -8.69
CA SER A 145 5.43 -26.34 -8.17
C SER A 145 4.73 -27.21 -9.21
N LEU A 146 3.56 -26.78 -9.66
CA LEU A 146 2.84 -27.32 -10.81
C LEU A 146 2.23 -26.18 -11.61
N GLY A 147 1.97 -26.37 -12.89
CA GLY A 147 1.38 -25.36 -13.75
C GLY A 147 0.45 -25.94 -14.80
N PHE A 148 -0.48 -25.11 -15.25
CA PHE A 148 -1.42 -25.38 -16.33
C PHE A 148 -0.91 -24.78 -17.63
N GLY A 149 -0.83 -25.59 -18.68
CA GLY A 149 -0.54 -25.16 -20.03
C GLY A 149 -1.40 -25.92 -21.04
N ALA A 150 -1.15 -25.66 -22.32
CA ALA A 150 -1.68 -26.42 -23.43
C ALA A 150 -0.71 -26.35 -24.60
N THR A 151 -0.79 -27.29 -25.55
CA THR A 151 0.11 -27.32 -26.72
C THR A 151 0.10 -26.06 -27.58
N GLY A 152 -1.00 -25.29 -27.57
CA GLY A 152 -1.10 -24.01 -28.27
C GLY A 152 -0.73 -22.78 -27.44
N ILE A 153 -0.57 -22.91 -26.12
CA ILE A 153 -0.09 -21.80 -25.27
C ILE A 153 1.43 -21.72 -25.42
N THR A 154 1.87 -20.73 -26.18
CA THR A 154 3.29 -20.43 -26.43
C THR A 154 3.63 -19.05 -25.87
N SER A 155 4.89 -18.64 -25.92
CA SER A 155 5.30 -17.29 -25.47
C SER A 155 4.64 -16.15 -26.24
N THR A 156 4.00 -16.42 -27.38
CA THR A 156 3.24 -15.43 -28.16
C THR A 156 1.75 -15.40 -27.85
N VAL A 157 1.22 -16.38 -27.11
CA VAL A 157 -0.17 -16.42 -26.65
C VAL A 157 -0.20 -15.89 -25.22
N ALA A 158 -0.48 -14.61 -25.09
CA ALA A 158 -0.47 -13.92 -23.81
C ALA A 158 -1.85 -13.97 -23.13
N PRO A 159 -1.90 -13.91 -21.79
CA PRO A 159 -3.16 -13.95 -21.05
C PRO A 159 -4.00 -12.70 -21.32
N GLU A 160 -5.29 -12.91 -21.54
CA GLU A 160 -6.31 -11.88 -21.44
C GLU A 160 -7.00 -11.95 -20.07
N VAL A 161 -7.51 -10.82 -19.60
CA VAL A 161 -8.13 -10.70 -18.28
C VAL A 161 -9.51 -10.06 -18.42
N ASP A 162 -10.49 -10.71 -17.84
CA ASP A 162 -11.87 -10.24 -17.72
C ASP A 162 -12.46 -10.63 -16.35
N GLU A 163 -13.75 -10.32 -16.12
CA GLU A 163 -14.42 -10.56 -14.83
C GLU A 163 -13.59 -10.05 -13.64
N ILE A 164 -13.17 -8.77 -13.73
CA ILE A 164 -12.30 -8.11 -12.76
C ILE A 164 -13.18 -7.57 -11.62
N ASP A 165 -13.15 -8.23 -10.47
CA ASP A 165 -13.95 -7.95 -9.29
C ASP A 165 -13.06 -7.88 -8.02
N GLN A 166 -13.54 -7.25 -6.95
CA GLN A 166 -12.77 -7.01 -5.71
C GLN A 166 -12.07 -8.23 -5.09
N MET A 167 -12.55 -9.45 -5.32
CA MET A 167 -11.98 -10.70 -4.76
C MET A 167 -11.65 -11.74 -5.85
N SER A 168 -11.76 -11.38 -7.13
CA SER A 168 -11.51 -12.33 -8.23
C SER A 168 -11.16 -11.67 -9.55
N ALA A 169 -10.40 -12.38 -10.37
CA ALA A 169 -10.21 -12.06 -11.78
C ALA A 169 -10.18 -13.35 -12.60
N ARG A 170 -10.69 -13.31 -13.84
CA ARG A 170 -10.55 -14.43 -14.76
C ARG A 170 -9.44 -14.16 -15.78
N ILE A 171 -8.54 -15.12 -15.88
CA ILE A 171 -7.40 -15.10 -16.81
C ILE A 171 -7.66 -16.14 -17.90
N SER A 172 -7.60 -15.72 -19.15
CA SER A 172 -7.94 -16.55 -20.31
C SER A 172 -6.82 -16.56 -21.35
N PHE A 173 -6.67 -17.69 -22.03
CA PHE A 173 -5.78 -17.89 -23.17
C PHE A 173 -6.61 -18.44 -24.30
N GLU A 174 -6.59 -17.77 -25.45
CA GLU A 174 -7.28 -18.21 -26.66
C GLU A 174 -6.29 -18.38 -27.81
N TRP A 175 -6.41 -19.48 -28.54
CA TRP A 175 -5.63 -19.74 -29.74
C TRP A 175 -6.44 -20.60 -30.70
N ASP A 176 -6.38 -20.32 -32.00
CA ASP A 176 -7.17 -21.01 -33.03
C ASP A 176 -8.67 -21.14 -32.66
N SER A 177 -9.12 -22.35 -32.32
CA SER A 177 -10.49 -22.68 -31.88
C SER A 177 -10.47 -23.38 -30.52
N SER A 178 -9.51 -23.02 -29.68
CA SER A 178 -9.23 -23.65 -28.38
C SER A 178 -9.01 -22.57 -27.32
N SER A 179 -9.32 -22.91 -26.07
CA SER A 179 -9.10 -21.98 -24.96
C SER A 179 -8.71 -22.68 -23.67
N MET A 180 -8.09 -21.91 -22.78
CA MET A 180 -7.88 -22.23 -21.37
C MET A 180 -8.23 -21.00 -20.53
N SER A 181 -8.98 -21.15 -19.44
CA SER A 181 -9.26 -20.05 -18.51
C SER A 181 -9.14 -20.48 -17.05
N MET A 182 -8.86 -19.51 -16.17
CA MET A 182 -8.72 -19.70 -14.73
C MET A 182 -9.38 -18.52 -14.00
N ASN A 183 -10.35 -18.78 -13.13
CA ASN A 183 -10.80 -17.80 -12.14
C ASN A 183 -9.83 -17.86 -10.95
N VAL A 184 -9.10 -16.77 -10.72
CA VAL A 184 -8.28 -16.63 -9.52
C VAL A 184 -9.12 -15.93 -8.47
N VAL A 185 -9.28 -16.56 -7.30
CA VAL A 185 -10.14 -16.08 -6.22
C VAL A 185 -9.37 -16.21 -4.91
N SER A 186 -9.46 -15.21 -4.04
CA SER A 186 -8.84 -15.26 -2.72
C SER A 186 -9.30 -16.49 -1.94
N GLY A 187 -8.37 -17.24 -1.33
CA GLY A 187 -8.66 -18.43 -0.55
C GLY A 187 -8.89 -19.71 -1.35
N MET A 188 -8.77 -19.72 -2.69
CA MET A 188 -9.10 -20.91 -3.47
C MET A 188 -8.30 -22.16 -3.01
N ALA A 189 -9.00 -23.24 -2.64
CA ALA A 189 -8.35 -24.49 -2.25
C ALA A 189 -7.83 -25.31 -3.43
N TYR A 190 -8.43 -25.07 -4.61
CA TYR A 190 -8.07 -25.69 -5.86
C TYR A 190 -7.76 -24.60 -6.88
N ALA A 191 -6.54 -24.55 -7.38
CA ALA A 191 -6.30 -23.84 -8.63
C ALA A 191 -7.01 -24.63 -9.75
N THR A 192 -7.88 -23.97 -10.51
CA THR A 192 -8.73 -24.64 -11.50
C THR A 192 -8.53 -24.02 -12.88
N ALA A 193 -8.21 -24.86 -13.87
CA ALA A 193 -8.13 -24.47 -15.27
C ALA A 193 -9.25 -25.16 -16.08
N VAL A 194 -10.05 -24.35 -16.77
CA VAL A 194 -11.12 -24.80 -17.67
C VAL A 194 -10.56 -24.79 -19.09
N TYR A 195 -10.73 -25.89 -19.81
CA TYR A 195 -10.26 -26.06 -21.17
C TYR A 195 -11.45 -26.27 -22.11
N ASP A 196 -11.35 -25.71 -23.32
CA ASP A 196 -12.23 -26.06 -24.43
C ASP A 196 -11.42 -26.44 -25.66
N ASN A 197 -11.61 -27.66 -26.15
CA ASN A 197 -10.99 -28.21 -27.35
C ASN A 197 -9.45 -28.02 -27.38
N ALA A 198 -8.79 -28.16 -26.23
CA ALA A 198 -7.35 -27.95 -26.07
C ALA A 198 -6.65 -29.28 -25.78
N VAL A 199 -5.33 -29.37 -25.95
CA VAL A 199 -4.53 -30.50 -25.45
C VAL A 199 -3.78 -30.03 -24.18
N PRO A 200 -4.28 -30.34 -22.97
CA PRO A 200 -3.68 -29.88 -21.72
C PRO A 200 -2.23 -30.33 -21.53
N ILE A 201 -1.45 -29.47 -20.88
CA ILE A 201 -0.12 -29.77 -20.37
C ILE A 201 -0.09 -29.44 -18.89
N LEU A 202 0.35 -30.38 -18.06
CA LEU A 202 0.74 -30.10 -16.68
C LEU A 202 2.27 -30.10 -16.59
N PHE A 203 2.85 -29.07 -16.00
CA PHE A 203 4.30 -28.91 -15.96
C PHE A 203 4.80 -28.45 -14.60
N SER A 204 6.10 -28.63 -14.35
CA SER A 204 6.84 -27.89 -13.34
C SER A 204 8.09 -27.30 -13.99
N SER A 205 8.44 -26.05 -13.70
CA SER A 205 9.70 -25.46 -14.15
C SER A 205 10.80 -25.49 -13.09
N THR A 206 10.48 -25.92 -11.86
CA THR A 206 11.41 -25.94 -10.74
C THR A 206 11.76 -27.35 -10.28
N TYR A 207 10.79 -28.25 -10.21
CA TYR A 207 10.95 -29.59 -9.65
C TYR A 207 10.70 -30.66 -10.71
N TYR A 208 11.26 -31.86 -10.53
CA TYR A 208 10.88 -33.01 -11.35
C TYR A 208 9.81 -33.85 -10.65
N PHE A 209 9.04 -34.59 -11.43
CA PHE A 209 8.04 -35.54 -10.96
C PHE A 209 8.76 -36.82 -10.51
N SER A 210 8.86 -37.00 -9.20
CA SER A 210 9.39 -38.22 -8.57
C SER A 210 8.46 -39.41 -8.81
N SER A 211 7.15 -39.18 -8.77
CA SER A 211 6.13 -40.16 -9.12
C SER A 211 4.86 -39.47 -9.65
N VAL A 212 4.15 -40.19 -10.51
CA VAL A 212 2.83 -39.81 -11.04
C VAL A 212 1.96 -41.06 -10.99
N GLU A 213 1.00 -41.08 -10.08
CA GLU A 213 0.14 -42.22 -9.82
C GLU A 213 -1.31 -41.87 -10.18
N GLN A 214 -1.87 -42.54 -11.18
CA GLN A 214 -3.32 -42.45 -11.45
C GLN A 214 -4.07 -43.30 -10.40
N ILE A 215 -5.01 -42.68 -9.70
CA ILE A 215 -5.77 -43.30 -8.62
C ILE A 215 -7.24 -43.37 -9.03
N SER A 216 -7.90 -44.51 -8.82
CA SER A 216 -9.35 -44.62 -9.01
C SER A 216 -10.08 -43.64 -8.09
N PHE A 217 -10.94 -42.79 -8.66
CA PHE A 217 -11.63 -41.73 -7.91
C PHE A 217 -13.14 -41.79 -8.05
N ARG A 218 -13.71 -41.37 -9.19
CA ARG A 218 -15.15 -41.41 -9.49
C ARG A 218 -15.38 -41.86 -10.93
N ASP A 219 -16.55 -42.38 -11.25
CA ASP A 219 -16.83 -42.97 -12.57
C ASP A 219 -16.67 -41.99 -13.75
N SER A 220 -16.81 -40.69 -13.50
CA SER A 220 -16.74 -39.61 -14.50
C SER A 220 -15.63 -38.58 -14.23
N ALA A 221 -14.65 -38.94 -13.40
CA ALA A 221 -13.53 -38.06 -13.09
C ALA A 221 -12.27 -38.85 -12.78
N GLU A 222 -11.12 -38.33 -13.20
CA GLU A 222 -9.83 -38.96 -12.94
C GLU A 222 -9.08 -38.22 -11.83
N LYS A 223 -8.21 -38.94 -11.13
CA LYS A 223 -7.35 -38.39 -10.08
C LYS A 223 -5.93 -38.87 -10.30
N TYR A 224 -4.98 -37.95 -10.14
CA TYR A 224 -3.56 -38.24 -10.11
C TYR A 224 -2.94 -37.72 -8.81
N ARG A 225 -2.03 -38.50 -8.24
CA ARG A 225 -1.16 -38.10 -7.14
C ARG A 225 0.25 -37.90 -7.70
N ILE A 226 0.75 -36.68 -7.59
CA ILE A 226 2.06 -36.29 -8.12
C ILE A 226 2.98 -35.94 -6.95
N GLU A 227 4.08 -36.66 -6.82
CA GLU A 227 5.14 -36.33 -5.87
C GLU A 227 6.26 -35.60 -6.60
N LEU A 228 6.65 -34.44 -6.09
CA LEU A 228 7.72 -33.62 -6.64
C LEU A 228 9.08 -34.00 -6.01
N SER A 229 10.17 -33.55 -6.62
CA SER A 229 11.54 -33.82 -6.15
C SER A 229 11.92 -33.20 -4.81
N ASN A 230 11.11 -32.28 -4.30
CA ASN A 230 11.23 -31.72 -2.95
C ASN A 230 10.42 -32.52 -1.90
N GLY A 231 9.76 -33.62 -2.30
CA GLY A 231 8.93 -34.46 -1.42
C GLY A 231 7.51 -33.95 -1.22
N ASN A 232 7.14 -32.78 -1.79
CA ASN A 232 5.78 -32.28 -1.71
C ASN A 232 4.85 -33.06 -2.65
N VAL A 233 3.64 -33.29 -2.19
CA VAL A 233 2.62 -34.07 -2.90
C VAL A 233 1.49 -33.16 -3.33
N TRP A 234 1.08 -33.29 -4.59
CA TRP A 234 -0.02 -32.56 -5.19
C TRP A 234 -1.04 -33.52 -5.78
N LEU A 235 -2.31 -33.15 -5.67
CA LEU A 235 -3.43 -33.87 -6.26
C LEU A 235 -3.90 -33.14 -7.50
N VAL A 236 -4.14 -33.90 -8.55
CA VAL A 236 -4.74 -33.42 -9.80
C VAL A 236 -6.07 -34.13 -9.99
N TYR A 237 -7.15 -33.39 -10.19
CA TYR A 237 -8.46 -33.93 -10.51
C TYR A 237 -8.88 -33.47 -11.90
N VAL A 238 -9.39 -34.39 -12.72
CA VAL A 238 -9.80 -34.11 -14.10
C VAL A 238 -11.29 -34.41 -14.25
N PHE A 239 -12.06 -33.41 -14.67
CA PHE A 239 -13.51 -33.50 -14.89
C PHE A 239 -13.86 -33.08 -16.32
N GLY A 240 -14.39 -34.00 -17.13
CA GLY A 240 -14.68 -33.74 -18.54
C GLY A 240 -14.75 -35.01 -19.38
N ASN A 241 -14.41 -34.91 -20.66
CA ASN A 241 -14.17 -36.10 -21.48
C ASN A 241 -12.92 -36.86 -20.99
N ALA A 242 -12.86 -38.17 -21.28
CA ALA A 242 -11.74 -39.02 -20.87
C ALA A 242 -10.40 -38.45 -21.36
N LEU A 243 -9.40 -38.44 -20.48
CA LEU A 243 -8.11 -37.78 -20.70
C LEU A 243 -6.99 -38.57 -20.03
N SER A 244 -6.01 -39.08 -20.79
CA SER A 244 -4.81 -39.67 -20.18
C SER A 244 -3.66 -38.68 -20.20
N LEU A 245 -3.03 -38.45 -19.04
CA LEU A 245 -1.82 -37.64 -18.92
C LEU A 245 -0.57 -38.52 -19.07
N GLU A 246 0.22 -38.27 -20.11
CA GLU A 246 1.44 -39.03 -20.42
C GLU A 246 2.69 -38.20 -20.13
N SER A 247 3.70 -38.81 -19.49
CA SER A 247 4.98 -38.15 -19.24
C SER A 247 5.77 -38.01 -20.53
N THR A 248 6.01 -36.77 -20.94
CA THR A 248 6.86 -36.43 -22.09
C THR A 248 8.27 -36.03 -21.65
N SER A 249 8.44 -35.65 -20.39
CA SER A 249 9.72 -35.50 -19.71
C SER A 249 9.56 -35.73 -18.21
N THR A 250 10.65 -35.60 -17.44
CA THR A 250 10.62 -35.65 -15.98
C THR A 250 9.87 -34.47 -15.34
N GLN A 251 9.45 -33.47 -16.11
CA GLN A 251 8.81 -32.24 -15.63
C GLN A 251 7.52 -31.89 -16.38
N VAL A 252 7.11 -32.71 -17.36
CA VAL A 252 5.98 -32.40 -18.23
C VAL A 252 5.11 -33.64 -18.42
N LEU A 253 3.82 -33.46 -18.14
CA LEU A 253 2.73 -34.36 -18.52
C LEU A 253 1.92 -33.71 -19.63
N THR A 254 1.65 -34.45 -20.69
CA THR A 254 0.87 -33.98 -21.83
C THR A 254 -0.33 -34.90 -22.03
N ALA A 255 -1.50 -34.31 -22.21
CA ALA A 255 -2.70 -35.03 -22.59
C ALA A 255 -2.51 -35.78 -23.93
N ASN A 256 -3.07 -36.97 -24.02
CA ASN A 256 -3.00 -37.79 -25.23
C ASN A 256 -3.99 -37.37 -26.34
N ASP A 257 -4.99 -36.56 -26.03
CA ASP A 257 -6.03 -36.08 -26.97
C ASP A 257 -6.55 -34.69 -26.56
N THR A 258 -7.49 -34.15 -27.33
CA THR A 258 -8.18 -32.91 -26.97
C THR A 258 -9.14 -33.10 -25.80
N PHE A 259 -9.27 -32.05 -25.00
CA PHE A 259 -10.02 -32.01 -23.76
C PHE A 259 -10.94 -30.81 -23.73
N THR A 260 -12.18 -31.06 -23.32
CA THR A 260 -13.18 -30.06 -22.93
C THR A 260 -13.68 -30.45 -21.53
N GLY A 261 -13.43 -29.58 -20.56
CA GLY A 261 -13.63 -29.87 -19.14
C GLY A 261 -12.75 -28.98 -18.28
N PHE A 262 -12.52 -29.36 -17.02
CA PHE A 262 -11.63 -28.62 -16.14
C PHE A 262 -10.70 -29.54 -15.33
N ILE A 263 -9.54 -29.00 -14.98
CA ILE A 263 -8.51 -29.66 -14.19
C ILE A 263 -8.28 -28.84 -12.92
N GLN A 264 -8.28 -29.51 -11.77
CA GLN A 264 -8.02 -28.91 -10.46
C GLN A 264 -6.70 -29.40 -9.89
N ILE A 265 -5.93 -28.50 -9.28
CA ILE A 265 -4.67 -28.82 -8.58
C ILE A 265 -4.78 -28.37 -7.12
N ALA A 266 -4.45 -29.27 -6.19
CA ALA A 266 -4.39 -29.00 -4.75
C ALA A 266 -3.10 -29.55 -4.13
N LYS A 267 -2.47 -28.77 -3.24
CA LYS A 267 -1.30 -29.21 -2.47
C LYS A 267 -1.75 -30.01 -1.25
N ILE A 268 -1.17 -31.19 -1.01
CA ILE A 268 -1.28 -31.85 0.29
C ILE A 268 -0.32 -31.16 1.27
N PRO A 269 -0.79 -30.64 2.42
CA PRO A 269 0.08 -30.11 3.45
C PRO A 269 1.08 -31.16 3.92
N SER A 270 2.35 -30.77 4.04
CA SER A 270 3.43 -31.66 4.45
C SER A 270 3.12 -32.40 5.75
N GLY A 271 3.16 -33.74 5.72
CA GLY A 271 2.84 -34.59 6.87
C GLY A 271 1.36 -34.82 7.16
N SER A 272 0.43 -34.24 6.37
CA SER A 272 -1.00 -34.46 6.58
C SER A 272 -1.47 -35.82 6.04
N ALA A 273 -2.05 -36.63 6.93
CA ALA A 273 -2.66 -37.91 6.57
C ALA A 273 -4.15 -37.80 6.18
N THR A 274 -4.79 -36.65 6.45
CA THR A 274 -6.24 -36.47 6.28
C THR A 274 -6.60 -35.55 5.10
N ALA A 275 -5.65 -34.75 4.60
CA ALA A 275 -5.93 -33.76 3.58
C ALA A 275 -6.47 -34.34 2.28
N GLU A 276 -5.90 -35.46 1.82
CA GLU A 276 -6.35 -36.11 0.59
C GLU A 276 -7.83 -36.52 0.64
N ALA A 277 -8.29 -37.09 1.76
CA ALA A 277 -9.69 -37.47 1.92
C ALA A 277 -10.64 -36.26 1.95
N VAL A 278 -10.20 -35.13 2.51
CA VAL A 278 -10.97 -33.87 2.50
C VAL A 278 -11.03 -33.31 1.08
N TYR A 279 -9.90 -33.26 0.37
CA TYR A 279 -9.88 -32.80 -1.01
C TYR A 279 -10.72 -33.69 -1.93
N ASP A 280 -10.66 -35.01 -1.78
CA ASP A 280 -11.45 -35.97 -2.57
C ASP A 280 -12.96 -35.79 -2.39
N LYS A 281 -13.39 -35.37 -1.19
CA LYS A 281 -14.80 -35.15 -0.88
C LYS A 281 -15.35 -33.92 -1.61
N HIS A 282 -14.54 -32.85 -1.72
CA HIS A 282 -14.98 -31.54 -2.21
C HIS A 282 -14.52 -31.21 -3.65
N ALA A 283 -13.62 -32.01 -4.23
CA ALA A 283 -13.19 -31.84 -5.62
C ALA A 283 -14.36 -31.92 -6.60
N GLY A 284 -14.30 -31.11 -7.64
CA GLY A 284 -15.34 -30.96 -8.66
C GLY A 284 -16.19 -29.70 -8.50
N ASN A 285 -16.28 -29.11 -7.31
CA ASN A 285 -16.90 -27.80 -7.08
C ASN A 285 -15.82 -26.75 -6.80
N TYR A 286 -15.79 -25.67 -7.58
CA TYR A 286 -14.82 -24.58 -7.40
C TYR A 286 -15.47 -23.21 -7.44
N ILE A 287 -14.78 -22.26 -6.82
CA ILE A 287 -15.21 -20.87 -6.74
C ILE A 287 -14.75 -20.07 -7.95
N THR A 288 -15.57 -19.13 -8.40
CA THR A 288 -15.25 -18.22 -9.52
C THR A 288 -15.19 -16.74 -9.11
N GLY A 289 -15.71 -16.42 -7.93
CA GLY A 289 -15.68 -15.09 -7.34
C GLY A 289 -16.46 -15.06 -6.02
N ALA A 290 -16.60 -13.90 -5.42
CA ALA A 290 -17.36 -13.73 -4.19
C ALA A 290 -18.03 -12.35 -4.10
N THR A 291 -19.15 -12.29 -3.37
CA THR A 291 -19.82 -11.03 -3.01
C THR A 291 -19.95 -10.89 -1.51
N VAL A 292 -20.11 -9.64 -1.05
CA VAL A 292 -20.25 -9.31 0.37
C VAL A 292 -21.67 -8.83 0.63
N THR A 293 -22.26 -9.31 1.72
CA THR A 293 -23.53 -8.80 2.25
C THR A 293 -23.39 -8.55 3.74
N GLY A 294 -24.10 -7.58 4.31
CA GLY A 294 -23.98 -7.32 5.75
C GLY A 294 -24.95 -6.28 6.29
N HIS A 295 -24.99 -6.18 7.62
CA HIS A 295 -25.73 -5.19 8.38
C HIS A 295 -25.18 -5.12 9.81
N THR A 296 -25.60 -4.12 10.60
CA THR A 296 -25.32 -4.11 12.04
C THR A 296 -26.58 -4.38 12.86
N GLU A 297 -26.38 -5.03 14.01
CA GLU A 297 -27.39 -5.24 15.04
C GLU A 297 -26.78 -4.89 16.39
N ASP A 298 -27.29 -3.83 17.04
CA ASP A 298 -26.72 -3.27 18.25
C ASP A 298 -25.21 -3.00 18.10
N SER A 299 -24.37 -3.60 18.95
CA SER A 299 -22.90 -3.50 18.91
C SER A 299 -22.24 -4.61 18.06
N LYS A 300 -22.99 -5.26 17.17
CA LYS A 300 -22.50 -6.35 16.32
C LYS A 300 -22.49 -5.94 14.86
N ALA A 301 -21.39 -6.23 14.19
CA ALA A 301 -21.26 -6.19 12.75
C ALA A 301 -21.43 -7.60 12.20
N LEU A 302 -22.46 -7.83 11.38
CA LEU A 302 -22.72 -9.10 10.72
C LEU A 302 -22.45 -8.95 9.24
N TYR A 303 -21.55 -9.77 8.70
CA TYR A 303 -21.27 -9.81 7.28
C TYR A 303 -21.13 -11.25 6.78
N SER A 304 -21.26 -11.43 5.47
CA SER A 304 -21.08 -12.73 4.83
C SER A 304 -20.27 -12.61 3.55
N LEU A 305 -19.39 -13.58 3.34
CA LEU A 305 -18.76 -13.85 2.05
C LEU A 305 -19.59 -14.92 1.33
N ASN A 306 -20.13 -14.56 0.17
CA ASN A 306 -20.97 -15.42 -0.66
C ASN A 306 -20.20 -15.80 -1.93
N PHE A 307 -19.71 -17.03 -1.99
CA PHE A 307 -18.88 -17.51 -3.09
C PHE A 307 -19.74 -17.99 -4.27
N ASN A 308 -19.43 -17.51 -5.47
CA ASN A 308 -19.96 -18.04 -6.71
C ASN A 308 -19.30 -19.39 -6.99
N THR A 309 -20.08 -20.41 -7.31
CA THR A 309 -19.59 -21.79 -7.48
C THR A 309 -20.01 -22.40 -8.80
N VAL A 310 -19.13 -23.22 -9.38
CA VAL A 310 -19.34 -23.93 -10.66
C VAL A 310 -18.81 -25.36 -10.55
N GLY A 311 -19.32 -26.26 -11.39
CA GLY A 311 -18.90 -27.66 -11.47
C GLY A 311 -19.93 -28.61 -10.84
N ASP A 312 -19.47 -29.54 -10.00
CA ASP A 312 -20.31 -30.51 -9.30
C ASP A 312 -20.92 -29.92 -8.02
N LEU A 313 -22.06 -29.24 -8.19
CA LEU A 313 -22.80 -28.59 -7.11
C LEU A 313 -23.46 -29.56 -6.11
N SER A 314 -23.27 -30.89 -6.26
CA SER A 314 -23.75 -31.87 -5.26
C SER A 314 -22.87 -31.93 -4.01
N HIS A 315 -21.72 -31.24 -4.01
CA HIS A 315 -20.79 -31.11 -2.89
C HIS A 315 -20.55 -29.64 -2.58
N ASP A 316 -20.24 -29.31 -1.33
CA ASP A 316 -19.82 -27.95 -0.97
C ASP A 316 -18.46 -27.61 -1.58
N PRO A 317 -18.21 -26.35 -2.00
CA PRO A 317 -16.88 -25.92 -2.37
C PRO A 317 -15.95 -25.93 -1.14
N LEU A 318 -14.65 -26.06 -1.37
CA LEU A 318 -13.62 -25.93 -0.34
C LEU A 318 -12.83 -24.64 -0.58
N ILE A 319 -12.71 -23.80 0.44
CA ILE A 319 -11.96 -22.53 0.40
C ILE A 319 -11.13 -22.44 1.69
N PHE A 320 -9.89 -21.98 1.59
CA PHE A 320 -9.05 -21.66 2.74
C PHE A 320 -9.50 -20.34 3.36
N GLY A 321 -9.80 -20.34 4.65
CA GLY A 321 -10.06 -19.13 5.45
C GLY A 321 -8.84 -18.74 6.29
N LEU A 322 -8.56 -17.43 6.38
CA LEU A 322 -7.56 -16.86 7.28
C LEU A 322 -7.92 -17.03 8.77
N PRO A 323 -6.96 -16.86 9.70
CA PRO A 323 -7.22 -17.00 11.13
C PRO A 323 -8.43 -16.20 11.64
N HIS A 324 -8.55 -14.92 11.27
CA HIS A 324 -9.69 -14.09 11.69
C HIS A 324 -11.04 -14.63 11.18
N HIS A 325 -11.10 -15.20 9.96
CA HIS A 325 -12.31 -15.83 9.44
C HIS A 325 -12.71 -17.04 10.31
N VAL A 326 -11.77 -17.91 10.66
CA VAL A 326 -12.05 -19.09 11.47
C VAL A 326 -12.59 -18.69 12.85
N GLU A 327 -12.06 -17.61 13.41
CA GLU A 327 -12.40 -17.14 14.76
C GLU A 327 -13.75 -16.39 14.82
N SER A 328 -14.09 -15.59 13.81
CA SER A 328 -15.34 -14.81 13.80
C SER A 328 -16.52 -15.48 13.10
N MET A 329 -16.31 -16.62 12.45
CA MET A 329 -17.37 -17.35 11.76
C MET A 329 -18.42 -17.90 12.74
N ILE A 330 -19.68 -17.55 12.49
CA ILE A 330 -20.83 -18.00 13.28
C ILE A 330 -21.69 -19.04 12.56
N SER A 331 -21.66 -19.08 11.22
CA SER A 331 -22.42 -20.06 10.42
C SER A 331 -21.95 -20.18 8.98
N GLY A 332 -22.45 -21.22 8.28
CA GLY A 332 -22.35 -21.39 6.83
C GLY A 332 -21.12 -22.18 6.35
N GLY A 333 -20.01 -22.13 7.10
CA GLY A 333 -18.81 -22.93 6.83
C GLY A 333 -18.67 -24.14 7.77
N THR A 334 -18.13 -25.24 7.24
CA THR A 334 -17.65 -26.40 8.02
C THR A 334 -16.12 -26.41 8.02
N VAL A 335 -15.52 -26.01 9.13
CA VAL A 335 -14.06 -25.96 9.31
C VAL A 335 -13.47 -27.37 9.35
N SER A 336 -12.46 -27.63 8.53
CA SER A 336 -11.72 -28.90 8.50
C SER A 336 -10.43 -28.84 9.31
N THR A 337 -9.64 -29.93 9.30
CA THR A 337 -8.30 -29.97 9.90
C THR A 337 -7.18 -29.69 8.89
N VAL A 338 -7.51 -29.39 7.64
CA VAL A 338 -6.51 -29.17 6.59
C VAL A 338 -6.06 -27.72 6.65
N GLN A 339 -4.75 -27.51 6.76
CA GLN A 339 -4.16 -26.17 6.83
C GLN A 339 -3.01 -26.03 5.85
N LEU A 340 -2.90 -24.84 5.27
CA LEU A 340 -1.77 -24.39 4.47
C LEU A 340 -1.36 -23.01 5.00
N SER A 341 -0.07 -22.70 4.93
CA SER A 341 0.41 -21.40 5.36
C SER A 341 0.00 -20.35 4.33
N SER A 342 -0.59 -19.24 4.80
CA SER A 342 -0.54 -18.01 4.01
C SER A 342 0.88 -17.46 4.03
N LEU A 343 1.13 -16.49 3.15
CA LEU A 343 2.45 -15.89 3.01
C LEU A 343 2.76 -14.95 4.18
N THR A 344 1.78 -14.11 4.59
CA THR A 344 1.99 -13.10 5.65
C THR A 344 0.90 -13.04 6.73
N SER A 345 -0.13 -13.88 6.65
CA SER A 345 -1.31 -13.82 7.53
C SER A 345 -1.54 -15.10 8.36
N GLY A 346 -0.52 -15.94 8.54
CA GLY A 346 -0.56 -17.17 9.33
C GLY A 346 -1.18 -18.39 8.64
N ALA A 347 -1.49 -19.43 9.40
CA ALA A 347 -2.06 -20.66 8.87
C ALA A 347 -3.52 -20.45 8.41
N MET A 348 -3.81 -20.78 7.15
CA MET A 348 -5.16 -20.82 6.60
C MET A 348 -5.76 -22.20 6.80
N THR A 349 -7.05 -22.25 7.15
CA THR A 349 -7.77 -23.51 7.37
C THR A 349 -8.78 -23.74 6.26
N ALA A 350 -8.84 -24.94 5.68
CA ALA A 350 -9.82 -25.26 4.66
C ALA A 350 -11.22 -25.40 5.29
N ILE A 351 -12.19 -24.69 4.72
CA ILE A 351 -13.57 -24.57 5.18
C ILE A 351 -14.47 -24.95 4.01
N ALA A 352 -15.40 -25.87 4.25
CA ALA A 352 -16.39 -26.27 3.25
C ALA A 352 -17.67 -25.44 3.38
N GLY A 353 -18.18 -24.91 2.26
CA GLY A 353 -19.44 -24.16 2.21
C GLY A 353 -19.36 -22.93 1.33
N ALA A 354 -20.44 -22.60 0.63
CA ALA A 354 -20.48 -21.50 -0.34
C ALA A 354 -20.84 -20.13 0.27
N THR A 355 -21.29 -20.09 1.52
CA THR A 355 -21.60 -18.84 2.23
C THR A 355 -21.04 -18.92 3.63
N TRP A 356 -20.25 -17.94 4.03
CA TRP A 356 -19.70 -17.83 5.37
C TRP A 356 -20.23 -16.58 6.04
N THR A 357 -20.78 -16.70 7.24
CA THR A 357 -21.28 -15.55 8.00
C THR A 357 -20.41 -15.35 9.24
N PHE A 358 -20.04 -14.10 9.45
CA PHE A 358 -19.14 -13.66 10.52
C PHE A 358 -19.84 -12.68 11.44
N GLN A 359 -19.36 -12.60 12.67
CA GLN A 359 -19.78 -11.59 13.63
C GLN A 359 -18.55 -10.89 14.21
N GLU A 360 -18.45 -9.59 13.98
CA GLU A 360 -17.43 -8.71 14.56
C GLU A 360 -18.04 -7.76 15.59
N THR A 361 -17.20 -7.12 16.38
CA THR A 361 -17.64 -6.03 17.27
C THR A 361 -17.75 -4.75 16.44
N ALA A 362 -18.93 -4.14 16.41
CA ALA A 362 -19.13 -2.84 15.76
C ALA A 362 -18.75 -1.70 16.72
N PRO A 363 -18.02 -0.66 16.26
CA PRO A 363 -17.70 0.52 17.07
C PRO A 363 -18.89 1.50 17.18
N SER A 364 -20.11 1.00 17.37
CA SER A 364 -21.37 1.76 17.22
C SER A 364 -21.48 2.99 18.14
N ASP A 365 -20.81 2.99 19.29
CA ASP A 365 -20.80 4.05 20.29
C ASP A 365 -19.65 5.05 20.14
N ILE A 366 -18.80 4.89 19.13
CA ILE A 366 -17.67 5.78 18.84
C ILE A 366 -18.12 6.88 17.88
N GLY A 367 -18.07 8.13 18.35
CA GLY A 367 -18.35 9.35 17.58
C GLY A 367 -17.15 10.30 17.61
N PHE A 368 -17.41 11.61 17.51
CA PHE A 368 -16.38 12.65 17.35
C PHE A 368 -15.40 12.81 18.52
N LEU A 369 -15.87 12.62 19.75
CA LEU A 369 -15.08 12.87 20.97
C LEU A 369 -14.25 11.64 21.37
N PRO A 370 -13.19 11.81 22.20
CA PRO A 370 -12.40 10.68 22.70
C PRO A 370 -13.30 9.56 23.23
N TRP A 371 -12.88 8.31 23.08
CA TRP A 371 -13.69 7.15 23.50
C TRP A 371 -12.85 6.22 24.38
N SER A 372 -13.42 5.77 25.49
CA SER A 372 -12.72 4.90 26.44
C SER A 372 -13.13 3.43 26.24
N PRO A 373 -12.19 2.52 25.94
CA PRO A 373 -12.49 1.10 25.80
C PRO A 373 -12.94 0.44 27.10
N ASN A 374 -12.66 1.06 28.25
CA ASN A 374 -13.05 0.56 29.57
C ASN A 374 -14.40 1.13 30.04
N GLY A 375 -15.09 1.92 29.21
CA GLY A 375 -16.35 2.59 29.55
C GLY A 375 -16.19 3.75 30.54
N THR A 376 -14.97 4.24 30.77
CA THR A 376 -14.73 5.44 31.58
C THR A 376 -15.40 6.63 30.88
N ALA A 377 -16.22 7.37 31.63
CA ALA A 377 -16.83 8.59 31.11
C ALA A 377 -15.75 9.62 30.78
N ILE A 378 -15.86 10.21 29.60
CA ILE A 378 -14.92 11.19 29.09
C ILE A 378 -15.19 12.52 29.78
N GLY A 379 -14.24 12.98 30.58
CA GLY A 379 -14.42 14.15 31.43
C GLY A 379 -13.13 14.93 31.66
N TYR A 380 -13.29 16.20 32.05
CA TYR A 380 -12.20 17.18 32.10
C TYR A 380 -12.20 17.91 33.43
N SER A 381 -11.01 18.05 34.05
CA SER A 381 -10.79 18.92 35.20
C SER A 381 -10.74 20.39 34.76
N GLU A 382 -10.87 21.31 35.72
CA GLU A 382 -10.76 22.75 35.44
C GLU A 382 -9.37 23.09 34.88
N GLU A 383 -8.32 22.49 35.43
CA GLU A 383 -6.94 22.67 34.98
C GLU A 383 -6.74 22.15 33.54
N ALA A 384 -7.37 21.03 33.19
CA ALA A 384 -7.34 20.51 31.83
C ALA A 384 -8.05 21.46 30.85
N LEU A 385 -9.24 21.96 31.20
CA LEU A 385 -9.97 22.92 30.36
C LEU A 385 -9.16 24.21 30.11
N ILE A 386 -8.50 24.74 31.15
CA ILE A 386 -7.62 25.91 31.02
C ILE A 386 -6.44 25.61 30.10
N ALA A 387 -5.78 24.46 30.27
CA ALA A 387 -4.65 24.07 29.42
C ALA A 387 -5.07 23.90 27.94
N ILE A 388 -6.22 23.27 27.70
CA ILE A 388 -6.80 23.10 26.36
C ILE A 388 -7.11 24.47 25.74
N ALA A 389 -7.76 25.37 26.49
CA ALA A 389 -8.11 26.71 26.02
C ALA A 389 -6.88 27.54 25.64
N ASN A 390 -5.83 27.52 26.46
CA ASN A 390 -4.59 28.25 26.18
C ASN A 390 -3.89 27.73 24.91
N ALA A 391 -3.81 26.40 24.73
CA ALA A 391 -3.27 25.80 23.52
C ALA A 391 -4.10 26.19 22.28
N ALA A 392 -5.44 26.07 22.39
CA ALA A 392 -6.35 26.40 21.31
C ALA A 392 -6.29 27.88 20.91
N GLU A 393 -6.18 28.81 21.86
CA GLU A 393 -6.04 30.25 21.57
C GLU A 393 -4.79 30.54 20.74
N SER A 394 -3.67 29.89 21.05
CA SER A 394 -2.44 30.02 20.26
C SER A 394 -2.61 29.45 18.86
N GLU A 395 -3.17 28.25 18.74
CA GLU A 395 -3.33 27.54 17.46
C GLU A 395 -4.37 28.20 16.54
N LEU A 396 -5.37 28.87 17.12
CA LEU A 396 -6.32 29.71 16.38
C LEU A 396 -5.64 30.90 15.71
N THR A 397 -4.39 31.27 16.02
CA THR A 397 -3.71 32.35 15.29
C THR A 397 -3.14 31.93 13.94
N ASN A 398 -3.06 30.62 13.67
CA ASN A 398 -2.45 30.07 12.46
C ASN A 398 -3.28 30.31 11.19
N ASP A 399 -2.65 30.38 10.03
CA ASP A 399 -3.35 30.55 8.76
C ASP A 399 -3.70 29.19 8.14
N PHE A 400 -4.95 28.75 8.36
CA PHE A 400 -5.43 27.43 7.92
C PHE A 400 -5.37 27.30 6.40
N SER A 401 -5.71 28.37 5.68
CA SER A 401 -5.74 28.40 4.22
C SER A 401 -4.33 28.36 3.64
N SER A 402 -3.39 29.11 4.21
CA SER A 402 -1.99 29.09 3.77
C SER A 402 -1.31 27.77 4.11
N GLU A 403 -1.48 27.25 5.32
CA GLU A 403 -0.81 26.00 5.75
C GLU A 403 -1.31 24.77 5.00
N SER A 404 -2.59 24.74 4.61
CA SER A 404 -3.14 23.64 3.81
C SER A 404 -2.87 23.79 2.32
N ASN A 405 -2.29 24.91 1.85
CA ASN A 405 -2.03 25.15 0.43
C ASN A 405 -0.70 24.55 -0.03
N LEU A 406 -0.65 23.22 0.02
CA LEU A 406 0.51 22.41 -0.31
C LEU A 406 0.33 21.71 -1.66
N ASP A 407 1.44 21.21 -2.20
CA ASP A 407 1.54 20.52 -3.47
C ASP A 407 1.32 19.00 -3.34
N SER A 408 0.54 18.61 -2.32
CA SER A 408 0.25 17.22 -1.99
C SER A 408 -1.13 17.11 -1.35
N MET A 409 -1.94 16.14 -1.80
CA MET A 409 -3.19 15.81 -1.14
C MET A 409 -2.94 15.25 0.27
N TYR A 410 -1.88 14.46 0.46
CA TYR A 410 -1.50 13.90 1.76
C TYR A 410 -1.26 14.99 2.81
N TYR A 411 -0.25 15.85 2.59
CA TYR A 411 0.13 16.85 3.58
C TYR A 411 -0.97 17.90 3.81
N ALA A 412 -1.66 18.31 2.74
CA ALA A 412 -2.79 19.22 2.88
C ALA A 412 -3.94 18.61 3.70
N GLY A 413 -4.25 17.34 3.44
CA GLY A 413 -5.23 16.57 4.21
C GLY A 413 -4.88 16.55 5.69
N LYS A 414 -3.63 16.21 6.05
CA LYS A 414 -3.16 16.21 7.45
C LYS A 414 -3.39 17.55 8.14
N VAL A 415 -3.10 18.67 7.46
CA VAL A 415 -3.34 20.02 7.99
C VAL A 415 -4.82 20.31 8.19
N LEU A 416 -5.68 19.93 7.24
CA LEU A 416 -7.13 20.11 7.37
C LEU A 416 -7.72 19.30 8.52
N ALA A 417 -7.30 18.04 8.67
CA ALA A 417 -7.74 17.19 9.78
C ALA A 417 -7.27 17.70 11.15
N LYS A 418 -6.02 18.19 11.24
CA LYS A 418 -5.49 18.90 12.42
C LYS A 418 -6.42 20.04 12.84
N TYR A 419 -6.79 20.90 11.89
CA TYR A 419 -7.67 22.03 12.19
C TYR A 419 -9.11 21.61 12.46
N GLY A 420 -9.58 20.52 11.86
CA GLY A 420 -10.83 19.86 12.28
C GLY A 420 -10.82 19.53 13.77
N LEU A 421 -9.80 18.81 14.24
CA LEU A 421 -9.66 18.43 15.66
C LEU A 421 -9.52 19.65 16.59
N LEU A 422 -8.84 20.71 16.16
CA LEU A 422 -8.83 21.99 16.89
C LEU A 422 -10.25 22.57 17.03
N CYS A 423 -10.98 22.70 15.92
CA CYS A 423 -12.33 23.27 15.95
C CYS A 423 -13.29 22.41 16.80
N LEU A 424 -13.19 21.09 16.71
CA LEU A 424 -13.95 20.16 17.54
C LEU A 424 -13.64 20.33 19.02
N THR A 425 -12.36 20.46 19.37
CA THR A 425 -11.93 20.69 20.75
C THR A 425 -12.52 21.97 21.31
N ILE A 426 -12.51 23.06 20.54
CA ILE A 426 -13.10 24.33 20.96
C ILE A 426 -14.62 24.21 21.12
N ASN A 427 -15.29 23.62 20.12
CA ASN A 427 -16.75 23.59 20.09
C ASN A 427 -17.34 22.64 21.15
N ASP A 428 -16.84 21.41 21.23
CA ASP A 428 -17.48 20.33 21.99
C ASP A 428 -16.78 20.05 23.34
N VAL A 429 -15.45 20.20 23.41
CA VAL A 429 -14.69 19.98 24.66
C VAL A 429 -14.68 21.22 25.54
N LEU A 430 -14.44 22.41 24.98
CA LEU A 430 -14.49 23.67 25.73
C LEU A 430 -15.91 24.26 25.83
N ALA A 431 -16.87 23.72 25.08
CA ALA A 431 -18.23 24.26 24.94
C ALA A 431 -18.27 25.73 24.46
N ASP A 432 -17.23 26.18 23.76
CA ASP A 432 -17.16 27.53 23.19
C ASP A 432 -17.67 27.50 21.74
N THR A 433 -18.99 27.48 21.59
CA THR A 433 -19.62 27.41 20.28
C THR A 433 -19.38 28.66 19.42
N THR A 434 -18.99 29.79 20.03
CA THR A 434 -18.73 31.03 19.27
C THR A 434 -17.38 30.94 18.57
N ASN A 435 -16.32 30.60 19.31
CA ASN A 435 -15.00 30.39 18.71
C ASN A 435 -14.95 29.09 17.90
N GLY A 436 -15.72 28.07 18.28
CA GLY A 436 -15.90 26.84 17.51
C GLY A 436 -16.46 27.13 16.10
N GLN A 437 -17.53 27.92 16.01
CA GLN A 437 -18.07 28.37 14.73
C GLN A 437 -17.08 29.23 13.93
N ALA A 438 -16.36 30.16 14.60
CA ALA A 438 -15.36 30.99 13.93
C ALA A 438 -14.19 30.16 13.38
N CYS A 439 -13.77 29.12 14.10
CA CYS A 439 -12.79 28.14 13.65
C CYS A 439 -13.31 27.37 12.43
N ALA A 440 -14.56 26.87 12.51
CA ALA A 440 -15.20 26.12 11.44
C ALA A 440 -15.31 26.92 10.14
N VAL A 441 -15.62 28.23 10.20
CA VAL A 441 -15.63 29.10 8.99
C VAL A 441 -14.26 29.15 8.32
N ARG A 442 -13.17 29.23 9.08
CA ARG A 442 -11.81 29.25 8.52
C ARG A 442 -11.40 27.89 7.95
N LEU A 443 -11.82 26.80 8.59
CA LEU A 443 -11.64 25.46 8.06
C LEU A 443 -12.43 25.27 6.75
N ALA A 444 -13.66 25.79 6.68
CA ALA A 444 -14.47 25.79 5.47
C ALA A 444 -13.77 26.55 4.34
N ASP A 445 -13.21 27.74 4.59
CA ASP A 445 -12.46 28.50 3.59
C ASP A 445 -11.27 27.70 3.04
N ALA A 446 -10.51 27.03 3.91
CA ALA A 446 -9.38 26.20 3.53
C ALA A 446 -9.80 24.96 2.72
N LEU A 447 -10.87 24.27 3.14
CA LEU A 447 -11.39 23.07 2.49
C LEU A 447 -12.08 23.39 1.14
N ASN A 448 -12.74 24.54 1.03
CA ASN A 448 -13.45 24.98 -0.17
C ASN A 448 -12.52 25.18 -1.38
N ARG A 449 -11.21 25.38 -1.18
CA ARG A 449 -10.20 25.33 -2.26
C ARG A 449 -10.18 23.98 -2.96
N PHE A 450 -10.29 22.89 -2.20
CA PHE A 450 -10.32 21.53 -2.74
C PHE A 450 -11.66 21.18 -3.36
N VAL A 451 -12.77 21.60 -2.74
CA VAL A 451 -14.10 21.44 -3.33
C VAL A 451 -14.22 22.21 -4.66
N SER A 452 -13.61 23.38 -4.74
CA SER A 452 -13.53 24.18 -5.99
C SER A 452 -12.45 23.67 -6.95
N ASN A 453 -11.66 22.70 -6.52
CA ASN A 453 -10.56 22.07 -7.25
C ASN A 453 -9.50 23.05 -7.78
N THR A 454 -9.13 24.01 -6.92
CA THR A 454 -8.15 25.08 -7.21
C THR A 454 -6.86 24.96 -6.41
N GLN A 455 -6.64 23.84 -5.71
CA GLN A 455 -5.35 23.50 -5.11
C GLN A 455 -4.25 23.33 -6.17
N ILE A 456 -2.98 23.30 -5.73
CA ILE A 456 -1.79 23.29 -6.61
C ILE A 456 -1.85 22.18 -7.65
N TYR A 457 -2.23 20.96 -7.23
CA TYR A 457 -2.53 19.85 -8.13
C TYR A 457 -4.01 19.46 -8.00
N PRO A 458 -4.88 19.99 -8.89
CA PRO A 458 -6.29 19.64 -8.92
C PRO A 458 -6.50 18.14 -9.10
N LEU A 459 -7.59 17.61 -8.56
CA LEU A 459 -8.06 16.27 -8.86
C LEU A 459 -8.70 16.21 -10.26
N ILE A 460 -8.70 15.04 -10.88
CA ILE A 460 -9.36 14.78 -12.16
C ILE A 460 -9.85 13.34 -12.22
N TYR A 461 -10.97 13.12 -12.90
CA TYR A 461 -11.48 11.77 -13.11
C TYR A 461 -10.71 11.06 -14.23
N ASP A 462 -10.13 9.92 -13.92
CA ASP A 462 -9.48 9.02 -14.86
C ASP A 462 -10.50 8.06 -15.49
N GLU A 463 -10.66 8.15 -16.81
CA GLU A 463 -11.55 7.29 -17.59
C GLU A 463 -10.95 5.92 -17.91
N THR A 464 -9.66 5.69 -17.68
CA THR A 464 -9.00 4.42 -17.94
C THR A 464 -9.24 3.43 -16.80
N TRP A 465 -8.85 3.78 -15.56
CA TRP A 465 -9.03 2.90 -14.39
C TRP A 465 -10.29 3.23 -13.56
N LYS A 466 -11.03 4.28 -13.96
CA LYS A 466 -12.29 4.72 -13.33
C LYS A 466 -12.09 5.12 -11.87
N GLY A 467 -11.41 6.25 -11.68
CA GLY A 467 -11.11 6.79 -10.36
C GLY A 467 -10.77 8.26 -10.38
N VAL A 468 -10.59 8.86 -9.22
CA VAL A 468 -10.21 10.28 -9.11
C VAL A 468 -8.78 10.37 -8.62
N VAL A 469 -7.95 11.08 -9.37
CA VAL A 469 -6.50 11.12 -9.16
C VAL A 469 -5.98 12.56 -9.11
N SER A 470 -4.90 12.79 -8.36
CA SER A 470 -4.13 14.02 -8.41
C SER A 470 -3.52 14.23 -9.79
N LYS A 471 -3.53 15.46 -10.31
CA LYS A 471 -2.84 15.78 -11.58
C LYS A 471 -1.31 15.75 -11.48
N ALA A 472 -0.74 15.64 -10.27
CA ALA A 472 0.70 15.76 -10.03
C ALA A 472 1.55 14.77 -10.84
N GLY A 473 1.07 13.54 -11.05
CA GLY A 473 1.76 12.47 -11.79
C GLY A 473 1.33 12.31 -13.25
N LEU A 474 0.41 13.14 -13.77
CA LEU A 474 0.02 13.06 -15.19
C LEU A 474 1.07 13.64 -16.13
N SER A 475 1.75 14.70 -15.68
CA SER A 475 2.87 15.33 -16.40
C SER A 475 4.19 15.25 -15.62
N GLY A 476 4.17 14.67 -14.41
CA GLY A 476 5.30 14.55 -13.50
C GLY A 476 5.78 13.11 -13.34
N SER A 477 6.50 12.85 -12.25
CA SER A 477 6.89 11.50 -11.85
C SER A 477 5.65 10.69 -11.47
N SER A 478 5.68 9.38 -11.73
CA SER A 478 4.64 8.45 -11.25
C SER A 478 4.56 8.41 -9.72
N LEU A 479 5.60 8.86 -9.01
CA LEU A 479 5.67 8.95 -7.55
C LEU A 479 5.33 10.34 -7.01
N SER A 480 4.95 11.30 -7.86
CA SER A 480 4.47 12.60 -7.40
C SER A 480 3.26 12.42 -6.47
N ASP A 481 3.21 13.20 -5.39
CA ASP A 481 2.17 13.07 -4.36
C ASP A 481 2.02 11.62 -3.89
N PHE A 482 3.15 10.99 -3.53
CA PHE A 482 3.27 9.60 -3.06
C PHE A 482 2.72 8.54 -4.03
N GLY A 483 2.57 8.89 -5.31
CA GLY A 483 1.99 8.01 -6.32
C GLY A 483 0.47 8.01 -6.34
N ASN A 484 -0.19 9.03 -5.78
CA ASN A 484 -1.63 9.20 -5.84
C ASN A 484 -2.16 9.12 -7.29
N THR A 485 -1.45 9.69 -8.27
CA THR A 485 -1.89 9.55 -9.67
C THR A 485 -1.95 8.10 -10.14
N TYR A 486 -1.10 7.24 -9.59
CA TYR A 486 -1.02 5.80 -9.87
C TYR A 486 -1.73 4.99 -8.78
N TYR A 487 -2.76 5.56 -8.15
CA TYR A 487 -3.66 4.90 -7.20
C TYR A 487 -3.01 4.41 -5.90
N ASN A 488 -1.82 4.91 -5.54
CA ASN A 488 -1.31 4.72 -4.19
C ASN A 488 -2.11 5.54 -3.19
N ASP A 489 -2.40 4.94 -2.04
CA ASP A 489 -2.67 5.67 -0.80
C ASP A 489 -3.94 6.54 -0.83
N HIS A 490 -4.90 6.25 -1.71
CA HIS A 490 -6.14 7.02 -1.81
C HIS A 490 -6.92 7.03 -0.48
N HIS A 491 -6.99 5.90 0.22
CA HIS A 491 -7.60 5.80 1.55
C HIS A 491 -6.85 6.66 2.57
N PHE A 492 -5.52 6.66 2.57
CA PHE A 492 -4.72 7.53 3.45
C PHE A 492 -4.98 9.01 3.16
N HIS A 493 -4.81 9.42 1.91
CA HIS A 493 -4.90 10.82 1.50
C HIS A 493 -6.31 11.36 1.71
N TYR A 494 -7.31 10.68 1.16
CA TYR A 494 -8.68 11.14 1.15
C TYR A 494 -9.35 10.97 2.52
N GLY A 495 -8.89 10.03 3.34
CA GLY A 495 -9.39 9.84 4.70
C GLY A 495 -9.27 11.10 5.57
N TYR A 496 -8.19 11.86 5.42
CA TYR A 496 -8.04 13.14 6.11
C TYR A 496 -9.07 14.19 5.69
N PHE A 497 -9.41 14.28 4.39
CA PHE A 497 -10.43 15.21 3.90
C PHE A 497 -11.83 14.80 4.36
N VAL A 498 -12.14 13.51 4.30
CA VAL A 498 -13.42 12.97 4.77
C VAL A 498 -13.59 13.24 6.27
N HIS A 499 -12.56 12.97 7.08
CA HIS A 499 -12.59 13.27 8.51
C HIS A 499 -12.75 14.77 8.80
N ALA A 500 -11.95 15.63 8.16
CA ALA A 500 -12.05 17.08 8.34
C ALA A 500 -13.44 17.63 7.95
N ALA A 501 -14.01 17.13 6.85
CA ALA A 501 -15.34 17.52 6.39
C ALA A 501 -16.46 17.05 7.32
N ALA A 502 -16.34 15.84 7.89
CA ALA A 502 -17.29 15.34 8.88
C ALA A 502 -17.32 16.23 10.14
N VAL A 503 -16.14 16.58 10.65
CA VAL A 503 -16.02 17.49 11.80
C VAL A 503 -16.55 18.89 11.46
N LEU A 504 -16.21 19.42 10.29
CA LEU A 504 -16.69 20.71 9.83
C LEU A 504 -18.22 20.74 9.76
N ALA A 505 -18.83 19.73 9.15
CA ALA A 505 -20.29 19.63 9.01
C ALA A 505 -21.02 19.40 10.33
N HIS A 506 -20.38 18.76 11.31
CA HIS A 506 -20.91 18.64 12.67
C HIS A 506 -21.02 20.01 13.37
N ILE A 507 -20.00 20.86 13.23
CA ILE A 507 -19.94 22.18 13.87
C ILE A 507 -20.70 23.24 13.06
N TYR A 508 -20.62 23.18 11.73
CA TYR A 508 -21.23 24.12 10.79
C TYR A 508 -22.10 23.38 9.74
N PRO A 509 -23.32 22.93 10.11
CA PRO A 509 -24.15 22.07 9.25
C PRO A 509 -24.58 22.70 7.92
N ASP A 510 -24.71 24.03 7.86
CA ASP A 510 -25.13 24.73 6.63
C ASP A 510 -24.12 24.54 5.50
N TRP A 511 -22.83 24.35 5.82
CA TRP A 511 -21.76 24.09 4.84
C TRP A 511 -22.06 22.88 3.95
N LEU A 512 -22.77 21.86 4.45
CA LEU A 512 -23.14 20.67 3.67
C LEU A 512 -23.94 21.00 2.40
N ASN A 513 -24.79 22.03 2.47
CA ASN A 513 -25.72 22.41 1.41
C ASN A 513 -25.15 23.49 0.48
N GLU A 514 -23.92 23.95 0.72
CA GLU A 514 -23.24 24.93 -0.11
C GLU A 514 -22.60 24.25 -1.33
N GLY A 515 -22.94 24.72 -2.54
CA GLY A 515 -22.29 24.31 -3.78
C GLY A 515 -22.21 22.79 -3.98
N ASN A 516 -20.97 22.28 -4.13
CA ASN A 516 -20.67 20.87 -4.39
C ASN A 516 -20.07 20.15 -3.16
N ASN A 517 -20.14 20.74 -1.96
CA ASN A 517 -19.43 20.25 -0.77
C ASN A 517 -19.75 18.78 -0.46
N LYS A 518 -21.03 18.43 -0.32
CA LYS A 518 -21.45 17.04 -0.11
C LYS A 518 -21.06 16.10 -1.25
N ALA A 519 -21.23 16.55 -2.49
CA ALA A 519 -20.91 15.76 -3.68
C ALA A 519 -19.41 15.45 -3.78
N TYR A 520 -18.56 16.41 -3.43
CA TYR A 520 -17.11 16.26 -3.40
C TYR A 520 -16.66 15.19 -2.40
N ILE A 521 -17.16 15.24 -1.17
CA ILE A 521 -16.78 14.27 -0.14
C ILE A 521 -17.34 12.87 -0.47
N ASN A 522 -18.59 12.78 -0.94
CA ASN A 522 -19.15 11.50 -1.41
C ASN A 522 -18.34 10.91 -2.57
N MET A 523 -17.80 11.74 -3.48
CA MET A 523 -16.95 11.29 -4.57
C MET A 523 -15.63 10.68 -4.06
N LEU A 524 -14.98 11.30 -3.06
CA LEU A 524 -13.77 10.74 -2.44
C LEU A 524 -14.05 9.39 -1.76
N ILE A 525 -15.20 9.26 -1.08
CA ILE A 525 -15.61 7.99 -0.46
C ILE A 525 -15.88 6.92 -1.51
N ARG A 526 -16.56 7.27 -2.61
CA ARG A 526 -16.84 6.35 -3.72
C ARG A 526 -15.57 5.84 -4.39
N ASP A 527 -14.55 6.69 -4.52
CA ASP A 527 -13.28 6.26 -5.12
C ASP A 527 -12.56 5.17 -4.30
N VAL A 528 -12.63 5.24 -2.97
CA VAL A 528 -11.95 4.31 -2.06
C VAL A 528 -12.80 3.09 -1.70
N SER A 529 -14.09 3.29 -1.41
CA SER A 529 -14.98 2.30 -0.80
C SER A 529 -16.39 2.29 -1.41
N ASN A 530 -16.50 2.36 -2.75
CA ASN A 530 -17.77 2.13 -3.42
C ASN A 530 -18.35 0.74 -3.02
N PRO A 531 -19.60 0.67 -2.50
CA PRO A 531 -20.15 -0.59 -2.00
C PRO A 531 -20.66 -1.53 -3.08
N THR A 532 -21.00 -1.03 -4.28
CA THR A 532 -21.70 -1.84 -5.29
C THR A 532 -21.42 -1.39 -6.71
N SER A 533 -21.47 -2.33 -7.65
CA SER A 533 -21.32 -2.08 -9.09
C SER A 533 -22.49 -1.29 -9.69
N ALA A 534 -23.52 -0.95 -8.90
CA ALA A 534 -24.55 0.00 -9.32
C ALA A 534 -23.97 1.40 -9.60
N ASP A 535 -22.88 1.77 -8.91
CA ASP A 535 -22.04 2.89 -9.32
C ASP A 535 -21.07 2.43 -10.42
N THR A 536 -21.32 2.89 -11.65
CA THR A 536 -20.51 2.52 -12.82
C THR A 536 -19.25 3.38 -12.98
N TYR A 537 -18.97 4.30 -12.06
CA TYR A 537 -17.84 5.22 -12.13
C TYR A 537 -16.64 4.80 -11.28
N PHE A 538 -16.82 3.88 -10.33
CA PHE A 538 -15.75 3.46 -9.43
C PHE A 538 -15.79 1.94 -9.17
N PRO A 539 -14.63 1.28 -9.03
CA PRO A 539 -14.58 -0.14 -8.71
C PRO A 539 -15.08 -0.39 -7.28
N VAL A 540 -15.56 -1.60 -7.01
CA VAL A 540 -16.14 -1.93 -5.71
C VAL A 540 -15.01 -2.10 -4.70
N GLN A 541 -15.02 -1.28 -3.64
CA GLN A 541 -14.04 -1.39 -2.55
C GLN A 541 -12.59 -1.35 -3.04
N ARG A 542 -12.19 -0.32 -3.81
CA ARG A 542 -10.84 -0.20 -4.39
C ARG A 542 -9.73 -0.64 -3.43
N SER A 543 -9.67 -0.01 -2.26
CA SER A 543 -8.60 -0.26 -1.28
C SER A 543 -8.87 -1.47 -0.40
N PHE A 544 -10.06 -1.56 0.22
CA PHE A 544 -10.35 -2.57 1.23
C PHE A 544 -10.46 -3.98 0.66
N ASP A 545 -9.73 -4.94 1.23
CA ASP A 545 -9.80 -6.35 0.88
C ASP A 545 -10.61 -7.10 1.95
N PHE A 546 -11.86 -7.46 1.63
CA PHE A 546 -12.75 -8.19 2.53
C PHE A 546 -12.25 -9.58 2.91
N PHE A 547 -11.33 -10.15 2.14
CA PHE A 547 -10.74 -11.44 2.47
C PHE A 547 -9.58 -11.28 3.44
N HIS A 548 -8.72 -10.27 3.31
CA HIS A 548 -7.61 -10.02 4.24
C HIS A 548 -8.03 -9.24 5.50
N GLY A 549 -9.12 -8.47 5.40
CA GLY A 549 -9.69 -7.68 6.49
C GLY A 549 -9.02 -6.32 6.72
N HIS A 550 -8.23 -5.85 5.77
CA HIS A 550 -7.59 -4.52 5.77
C HIS A 550 -7.42 -4.02 4.33
N SER A 551 -7.00 -2.76 4.16
CA SER A 551 -6.73 -2.19 2.84
C SER A 551 -5.35 -2.57 2.29
N TRP A 552 -5.18 -2.39 0.99
CA TRP A 552 -3.87 -2.38 0.32
C TRP A 552 -3.59 -0.98 -0.26
N ALA A 553 -2.41 -0.45 0.03
CA ALA A 553 -2.02 0.91 -0.31
C ALA A 553 -1.46 1.03 -1.73
N THR A 554 -0.63 0.09 -2.17
CA THR A 554 -0.02 0.14 -3.52
C THR A 554 -1.07 0.04 -4.62
N GLY A 555 -1.14 1.06 -5.47
CA GLY A 555 -1.92 1.08 -6.69
C GLY A 555 -1.21 0.37 -7.84
N ILE A 556 -1.15 0.99 -9.01
CA ILE A 556 -0.77 0.36 -10.28
C ILE A 556 0.75 0.32 -10.52
N PHE A 557 1.48 -0.22 -9.54
CA PHE A 557 2.90 -0.55 -9.61
C PHE A 557 3.12 -2.07 -9.63
N VAL A 558 4.06 -2.51 -10.48
CA VAL A 558 4.48 -3.92 -10.51
C VAL A 558 5.38 -4.18 -9.30
N SER A 559 5.05 -5.22 -8.53
CA SER A 559 5.84 -5.63 -7.37
C SER A 559 5.87 -7.15 -7.26
N ASN A 560 7.08 -7.70 -7.17
CA ASN A 560 7.24 -9.14 -6.94
C ASN A 560 6.77 -9.55 -5.55
N ASP A 561 6.72 -8.65 -4.57
CA ASP A 561 6.19 -8.94 -3.23
C ASP A 561 4.67 -8.71 -3.12
N GLY A 562 4.03 -8.30 -4.23
CA GLY A 562 2.60 -7.98 -4.28
C GLY A 562 2.32 -6.58 -3.77
N LYS A 563 1.09 -6.36 -3.31
CA LYS A 563 0.68 -5.10 -2.70
C LYS A 563 1.22 -4.98 -1.28
N ASP A 564 1.28 -3.75 -0.79
CA ASP A 564 1.72 -3.41 0.55
C ASP A 564 0.77 -2.45 1.26
N GLU A 565 0.82 -2.49 2.59
CA GLU A 565 0.13 -1.62 3.52
C GLU A 565 1.12 -1.29 4.65
N GLU A 566 1.45 -0.01 4.82
CA GLU A 566 2.33 0.46 5.90
C GLU A 566 1.51 1.01 7.07
N SER A 567 0.68 2.02 6.84
CA SER A 567 0.05 2.82 7.89
C SER A 567 -1.33 2.29 8.28
N THR A 568 -1.39 1.34 9.23
CA THR A 568 -2.67 0.81 9.73
C THR A 568 -3.60 1.91 10.25
N SER A 569 -3.02 2.96 10.82
CA SER A 569 -3.77 4.07 11.42
C SER A 569 -4.38 5.03 10.43
N GLU A 570 -3.77 5.21 9.26
CA GLU A 570 -4.41 5.98 8.20
C GLU A 570 -5.51 5.16 7.50
N ASP A 571 -5.38 3.83 7.45
CA ASP A 571 -6.42 2.93 6.93
C ASP A 571 -7.70 3.01 7.78
N TYR A 572 -7.63 2.72 9.08
CA TYR A 572 -8.82 2.81 9.93
C TYR A 572 -9.33 4.25 10.10
N ASN A 573 -8.49 5.26 9.91
CA ASN A 573 -8.92 6.65 9.96
C ASN A 573 -9.82 7.03 8.77
N PHE A 574 -9.61 6.45 7.58
CA PHE A 574 -10.52 6.64 6.45
C PHE A 574 -11.93 6.17 6.79
N PHE A 575 -12.08 4.93 7.31
CA PHE A 575 -13.39 4.37 7.62
C PHE A 575 -14.04 5.05 8.83
N TYR A 576 -13.25 5.51 9.80
CA TYR A 576 -13.75 6.38 10.87
C TYR A 576 -14.26 7.72 10.32
N GLY A 577 -13.52 8.37 9.42
CA GLY A 577 -14.00 9.56 8.73
C GLY A 577 -15.30 9.30 7.95
N MET A 578 -15.39 8.19 7.23
CA MET A 578 -16.59 7.76 6.50
C MET A 578 -17.77 7.55 7.45
N LYS A 579 -17.56 6.93 8.62
CA LYS A 579 -18.58 6.78 9.66
C LYS A 579 -19.11 8.14 10.11
N LEU A 580 -18.23 9.06 10.51
CA LEU A 580 -18.64 10.39 10.99
C LEU A 580 -19.34 11.19 9.89
N TRP A 581 -18.85 11.08 8.65
CA TRP A 581 -19.49 11.72 7.50
C TRP A 581 -20.91 11.20 7.29
N ALA A 582 -21.10 9.88 7.35
CA ALA A 582 -22.40 9.23 7.25
C ALA A 582 -23.39 9.77 8.30
N GLN A 583 -22.94 9.97 9.53
CA GLN A 583 -23.74 10.53 10.62
C GLN A 583 -24.25 11.95 10.30
N VAL A 584 -23.37 12.84 9.83
CA VAL A 584 -23.74 14.24 9.55
C VAL A 584 -24.59 14.40 8.28
N ILE A 585 -24.50 13.48 7.32
CA ILE A 585 -25.35 13.49 6.11
C ILE A 585 -26.63 12.64 6.24
N GLY A 586 -26.78 11.89 7.36
CA GLY A 586 -27.91 11.01 7.62
C GLY A 586 -27.96 9.74 6.75
N ASP A 587 -26.82 9.17 6.38
CA ASP A 587 -26.71 7.94 5.58
C ASP A 587 -26.43 6.73 6.49
N SER A 588 -27.49 6.10 7.00
CA SER A 588 -27.37 4.96 7.92
C SER A 588 -26.74 3.72 7.28
N ASP A 589 -26.83 3.55 5.97
CA ASP A 589 -26.22 2.39 5.30
C ASP A 589 -24.70 2.59 5.21
N MET A 590 -24.24 3.83 4.94
CA MET A 590 -22.82 4.18 4.96
C MET A 590 -22.21 4.05 6.36
N GLU A 591 -22.92 4.47 7.40
CA GLU A 591 -22.47 4.33 8.79
C GLU A 591 -22.29 2.84 9.16
N GLN A 592 -23.28 2.01 8.85
CA GLN A 592 -23.21 0.57 9.10
C GLN A 592 -22.11 -0.12 8.30
N ARG A 593 -21.87 0.28 7.04
CA ARG A 593 -20.74 -0.22 6.25
C ARG A 593 -19.41 0.09 6.93
N ALA A 594 -19.23 1.34 7.39
CA ALA A 594 -18.02 1.74 8.09
C ALA A 594 -17.83 0.97 9.40
N ASP A 595 -18.90 0.77 10.18
CA ASP A 595 -18.86 -0.04 11.41
C ASP A 595 -18.45 -1.49 11.16
N ILE A 596 -18.97 -2.11 10.08
CA ILE A 596 -18.58 -3.46 9.68
C ILE A 596 -17.09 -3.51 9.34
N ILE A 597 -16.61 -2.59 8.50
CA ILE A 597 -15.20 -2.55 8.06
C ILE A 597 -14.26 -2.32 9.25
N LEU A 598 -14.57 -1.36 10.13
CA LEU A 598 -13.78 -1.09 11.33
C LEU A 598 -13.73 -2.28 12.30
N GLY A 599 -14.84 -3.02 12.43
CA GLY A 599 -14.89 -4.25 13.21
C GLY A 599 -13.96 -5.34 12.65
N ILE A 600 -13.96 -5.51 11.32
CA ILE A 600 -13.06 -6.44 10.63
C ILE A 600 -11.59 -6.00 10.81
N GLN A 601 -11.27 -4.72 10.58
CA GLN A 601 -9.91 -4.17 10.73
C GLN A 601 -9.35 -4.37 12.14
N ARG A 602 -10.15 -4.13 13.18
CA ARG A 602 -9.75 -4.38 14.57
C ARG A 602 -9.23 -5.82 14.75
N HIS A 603 -9.95 -6.78 14.20
CA HIS A 603 -9.65 -8.19 14.35
C HIS A 603 -8.47 -8.63 13.48
N ALA A 604 -8.48 -8.28 12.19
CA ALA A 604 -7.44 -8.65 11.23
C ALA A 604 -6.10 -7.96 11.52
N MET A 605 -6.08 -6.63 11.66
CA MET A 605 -4.84 -5.88 11.94
C MET A 605 -4.23 -6.30 13.28
N GLY A 606 -5.05 -6.54 14.30
CA GLY A 606 -4.62 -7.04 15.62
C GLY A 606 -3.98 -8.43 15.62
N LYS A 607 -4.07 -9.16 14.50
CA LYS A 607 -3.38 -10.44 14.30
C LYS A 607 -2.16 -10.29 13.41
N TYR A 608 -2.30 -9.60 12.29
CA TYR A 608 -1.32 -9.66 11.20
C TYR A 608 -0.28 -8.54 11.27
N MET A 609 -0.66 -7.35 11.74
CA MET A 609 0.14 -6.13 11.66
C MET A 609 0.52 -5.58 13.04
N LEU A 610 -0.43 -5.56 13.98
CA LEU A 610 -0.26 -5.22 15.38
C LEU A 610 -0.29 -6.53 16.15
N PHE A 611 0.81 -7.00 16.73
CA PHE A 611 0.88 -8.36 17.28
C PHE A 611 0.18 -8.50 18.64
N ASN A 612 -1.06 -8.00 18.76
CA ASN A 612 -1.87 -8.01 19.98
C ASN A 612 -2.02 -9.42 20.53
N ASP A 613 -2.31 -10.38 19.64
CA ASP A 613 -2.55 -11.78 20.01
C ASP A 613 -1.26 -12.61 20.01
N GLY A 614 -0.16 -12.12 19.43
CA GLY A 614 1.14 -12.80 19.38
C GLY A 614 1.15 -14.18 18.72
N ASN A 615 0.15 -14.54 17.90
CA ASN A 615 -0.04 -15.94 17.49
C ASN A 615 0.04 -16.21 15.99
N VAL A 616 0.15 -15.16 15.15
CA VAL A 616 0.16 -15.33 13.69
C VAL A 616 1.57 -15.19 13.10
N GLN A 617 2.29 -14.13 13.45
CA GLN A 617 3.64 -13.93 12.93
C GLN A 617 4.66 -14.91 13.56
N PRO A 618 5.74 -15.27 12.83
CA PRO A 618 6.80 -16.12 13.36
C PRO A 618 7.30 -15.63 14.71
N THR A 619 7.46 -16.53 15.69
CA THR A 619 7.84 -16.17 17.07
C THR A 619 9.12 -15.34 17.14
N VAL A 620 10.06 -15.54 16.20
CA VAL A 620 11.29 -14.76 16.11
C VAL A 620 11.08 -13.29 15.74
N MET A 621 9.99 -12.94 15.04
CA MET A 621 9.63 -11.57 14.66
C MET A 621 8.79 -10.86 15.72
N GLN A 622 8.10 -11.59 16.60
CA GLN A 622 7.17 -11.01 17.56
C GLN A 622 7.77 -9.98 18.54
N PRO A 623 9.07 -10.02 18.91
CA PRO A 623 9.67 -8.95 19.71
C PRO A 623 9.63 -7.56 19.05
N ASN A 624 9.37 -7.47 17.74
CA ASN A 624 9.17 -6.18 17.05
C ASN A 624 7.83 -5.52 17.40
N GLU A 625 6.90 -6.24 18.05
CA GLU A 625 5.53 -5.85 18.43
C GLU A 625 4.57 -5.53 17.26
N ILE A 626 5.11 -5.12 16.12
CA ILE A 626 4.38 -4.86 14.87
C ILE A 626 5.14 -5.42 13.65
N ALA A 627 4.44 -5.49 12.52
CA ALA A 627 5.01 -5.88 11.24
C ALA A 627 5.96 -4.83 10.63
N GLY A 628 5.64 -3.53 10.78
CA GLY A 628 6.16 -2.47 9.92
C GLY A 628 5.36 -2.43 8.61
N ILE A 629 6.03 -2.51 7.46
CA ILE A 629 5.37 -2.63 6.16
C ILE A 629 4.97 -4.09 5.93
N THR A 630 3.68 -4.30 5.69
CA THR A 630 3.12 -5.61 5.34
C THR A 630 2.93 -5.69 3.84
N PHE A 631 3.59 -6.64 3.19
CA PHE A 631 3.36 -7.00 1.80
C PHE A 631 2.55 -8.30 1.72
N MET A 632 2.04 -8.64 0.55
CA MET A 632 1.43 -9.96 0.32
C MET A 632 2.44 -11.11 0.46
N ASN A 633 3.72 -10.90 0.14
CA ASN A 633 4.76 -11.95 0.19
C ASN A 633 5.83 -11.75 1.28
N LYS A 634 5.78 -10.63 2.02
CA LYS A 634 6.87 -10.16 2.88
C LYS A 634 6.35 -9.36 4.07
N ILE A 635 7.01 -9.49 5.21
CA ILE A 635 6.90 -8.54 6.32
C ILE A 635 8.24 -7.82 6.48
N ALA A 636 8.23 -6.51 6.69
CA ALA A 636 9.43 -5.71 6.92
C ALA A 636 9.23 -4.67 8.04
N HIS A 637 9.92 -4.85 9.16
CA HIS A 637 9.98 -3.93 10.29
C HIS A 637 10.87 -2.73 9.97
N THR A 638 10.37 -1.87 9.10
CA THR A 638 11.02 -0.65 8.59
C THR A 638 9.94 0.35 8.16
N THR A 639 10.34 1.56 7.74
CA THR A 639 9.47 2.45 6.97
C THR A 639 10.09 2.81 5.61
N TYR A 640 9.31 3.49 4.75
CA TYR A 640 9.83 4.07 3.50
C TYR A 640 10.76 5.28 3.69
N PHE A 641 10.84 5.83 4.90
CA PHE A 641 11.51 7.11 5.19
C PHE A 641 12.53 7.05 6.34
N GLY A 642 12.74 5.88 6.94
CA GLY A 642 13.82 5.65 7.90
C GLY A 642 13.60 4.43 8.79
N THR A 643 14.58 4.11 9.63
CA THR A 643 14.58 2.90 10.46
C THR A 643 14.64 3.19 11.96
N LEU A 644 14.46 4.45 12.37
CA LEU A 644 14.40 4.78 13.80
C LEU A 644 13.12 4.20 14.39
N ILE A 645 13.20 3.69 15.63
CA ILE A 645 12.08 2.97 16.25
C ILE A 645 10.81 3.83 16.36
N GLN A 646 10.96 5.14 16.60
CA GLN A 646 9.83 6.06 16.64
C GLN A 646 9.14 6.23 15.27
N TYR A 647 9.85 6.02 14.16
CA TYR A 647 9.27 6.05 12.82
C TYR A 647 8.48 4.78 12.57
N ILE A 648 9.11 3.61 12.81
CA ILE A 648 8.52 2.30 12.53
C ILE A 648 7.27 2.06 13.39
N GLN A 649 7.33 2.38 14.69
CA GLN A 649 6.20 2.21 15.58
C GLN A 649 5.17 3.34 15.41
N GLY A 650 5.63 4.59 15.29
CA GLY A 650 4.77 5.76 15.25
C GLY A 650 3.88 5.85 14.01
N ILE A 651 4.30 5.29 12.86
CA ILE A 651 3.48 5.30 11.65
C ILE A 651 2.19 4.49 11.81
N GLN A 652 2.15 3.53 12.75
CA GLN A 652 0.96 2.73 13.08
C GLN A 652 0.01 3.44 14.07
N MET A 653 0.33 4.67 14.48
CA MET A 653 -0.37 5.40 15.53
C MET A 653 -1.10 6.64 14.99
N LEU A 654 -0.53 7.33 14.00
CA LEU A 654 -1.04 8.60 13.50
C LEU A 654 -2.06 8.40 12.35
N PRO A 655 -3.14 9.21 12.29
CA PRO A 655 -3.55 10.19 13.27
C PRO A 655 -4.18 9.54 14.52
N ILE A 656 -3.99 10.16 15.70
CA ILE A 656 -4.65 9.73 16.93
C ILE A 656 -6.04 10.35 17.01
N THR A 657 -7.06 9.52 16.82
CA THR A 657 -8.48 9.87 16.84
C THR A 657 -9.22 8.95 17.82
N PRO A 658 -10.52 9.16 18.10
CA PRO A 658 -11.29 8.30 19.00
C PRO A 658 -11.24 6.80 18.63
N ILE A 659 -11.25 6.48 17.33
CA ILE A 659 -11.20 5.09 16.87
C ILE A 659 -9.85 4.40 17.19
N SER A 660 -8.77 5.17 17.42
CA SER A 660 -7.46 4.59 17.73
C SER A 660 -7.50 3.70 18.98
N ALA A 661 -8.29 4.05 20.01
CA ALA A 661 -8.43 3.24 21.23
C ALA A 661 -9.27 1.97 21.03
N PHE A 662 -10.06 1.90 19.94
CA PHE A 662 -10.80 0.70 19.53
C PHE A 662 -9.92 -0.28 18.76
N ILE A 663 -8.97 0.20 17.95
CA ILE A 663 -8.05 -0.66 17.20
C ILE A 663 -6.84 -1.03 18.08
N ARG A 664 -6.13 -0.02 18.61
CA ARG A 664 -4.93 -0.19 19.42
C ARG A 664 -5.32 -0.39 20.89
N GLN A 665 -5.66 -1.63 21.24
CA GLN A 665 -6.15 -1.98 22.58
C GLN A 665 -5.17 -1.54 23.69
N PRO A 666 -5.67 -1.06 24.86
CA PRO A 666 -4.80 -0.58 25.94
C PRO A 666 -3.70 -1.54 26.38
N ALA A 667 -3.99 -2.85 26.41
CA ALA A 667 -3.01 -3.86 26.78
C ALA A 667 -1.86 -3.96 25.76
N PHE A 668 -2.16 -3.83 24.46
CA PHE A 668 -1.15 -3.81 23.42
C PHE A 668 -0.30 -2.54 23.48
N VAL A 669 -0.94 -1.37 23.62
CA VAL A 669 -0.25 -0.08 23.76
C VAL A 669 0.71 -0.09 24.97
N ALA A 670 0.28 -0.64 26.10
CA ALA A 670 1.14 -0.79 27.27
C ALA A 670 2.35 -1.70 26.98
N LYS A 671 2.11 -2.86 26.35
CA LYS A 671 3.16 -3.81 25.99
C LYS A 671 4.19 -3.19 25.03
N GLU A 672 3.74 -2.61 23.92
CA GLU A 672 4.59 -1.94 22.93
C GLU A 672 5.42 -0.82 23.57
N TRP A 673 4.79 -0.02 24.45
CA TRP A 673 5.46 1.04 25.17
C TRP A 673 6.58 0.50 26.07
N GLU A 674 6.26 -0.48 26.91
CA GLU A 674 7.22 -1.07 27.85
C GLU A 674 8.35 -1.83 27.15
N SER A 675 8.05 -2.54 26.06
CA SER A 675 9.02 -3.34 25.31
C SER A 675 10.03 -2.49 24.53
N LEU A 676 9.58 -1.40 23.89
CA LEU A 676 10.37 -0.71 22.86
C LEU A 676 10.48 0.80 23.07
N LEU A 677 9.38 1.48 23.40
CA LEU A 677 9.31 2.95 23.32
C LEU A 677 9.83 3.65 24.57
N ALA A 678 9.55 3.10 25.76
CA ALA A 678 9.90 3.72 27.03
C ALA A 678 11.41 3.97 27.17
N SER A 679 12.25 3.06 26.65
CA SER A 679 13.70 3.20 26.69
C SER A 679 14.24 4.19 25.65
N ALA A 680 13.50 4.45 24.58
CA ALA A 680 13.92 5.33 23.48
C ALA A 680 13.38 6.76 23.61
N ILE A 681 12.29 6.96 24.37
CA ILE A 681 11.49 8.19 24.36
C ILE A 681 12.28 9.47 24.69
N ASP A 682 13.29 9.39 25.55
CA ASP A 682 14.10 10.56 25.94
C ASP A 682 15.05 11.02 24.84
N SER A 683 15.34 10.16 23.85
CA SER A 683 16.16 10.50 22.67
C SER A 683 15.36 11.04 21.50
N VAL A 684 14.02 10.96 21.55
CA VAL A 684 13.14 11.45 20.49
C VAL A 684 12.91 12.94 20.69
N THR A 685 13.43 13.76 19.79
CA THR A 685 13.40 15.23 19.90
C THR A 685 12.57 15.91 18.80
N ASP A 686 11.82 15.14 18.01
CA ASP A 686 11.01 15.60 16.89
C ASP A 686 9.52 15.29 17.10
N GLY A 687 8.70 15.56 16.09
CA GLY A 687 7.24 15.44 16.13
C GLY A 687 6.72 14.05 16.48
N TRP A 688 7.55 13.01 16.32
CA TRP A 688 7.19 11.64 16.70
C TRP A 688 7.01 11.50 18.21
N ARG A 689 7.72 12.31 19.03
CA ARG A 689 7.58 12.25 20.49
C ARG A 689 6.12 12.49 20.91
N GLY A 690 5.46 13.47 20.32
CA GLY A 690 4.04 13.75 20.56
C GLY A 690 3.14 12.60 20.13
N ILE A 691 3.37 12.01 18.96
CA ILE A 691 2.59 10.85 18.49
C ILE A 691 2.70 9.68 19.48
N LEU A 692 3.92 9.36 19.95
CA LEU A 692 4.15 8.28 20.90
C LEU A 692 3.42 8.51 22.23
N TYR A 693 3.46 9.73 22.77
CA TYR A 693 2.72 10.07 24.00
C TYR A 693 1.19 10.11 23.79
N ALA A 694 0.71 10.56 22.63
CA ALA A 694 -0.71 10.56 22.31
C ALA A 694 -1.26 9.12 22.19
N ASN A 695 -0.50 8.20 21.60
CA ASN A 695 -0.79 6.77 21.64
C ASN A 695 -0.77 6.22 23.08
N LEU A 696 0.25 6.57 23.88
CA LEU A 696 0.33 6.16 25.28
C LEU A 696 -0.91 6.54 26.08
N ALA A 697 -1.62 7.61 25.72
CA ALA A 697 -2.84 8.02 26.41
C ALA A 697 -3.92 6.91 26.46
N ILE A 698 -3.91 5.96 25.51
CA ILE A 698 -4.83 4.83 25.49
C ILE A 698 -4.59 3.88 26.68
N ALA A 699 -3.33 3.71 27.11
CA ALA A 699 -2.94 2.83 28.21
C ALA A 699 -2.64 3.59 29.52
N ASN A 700 -2.06 4.79 29.42
CA ASN A 700 -1.67 5.63 30.54
C ASN A 700 -1.99 7.11 30.24
N PRO A 701 -3.27 7.49 30.32
CA PRO A 701 -3.72 8.85 30.00
C PRO A 701 -3.14 9.92 30.93
N THR A 702 -2.86 9.59 32.19
CA THR A 702 -2.25 10.52 33.15
C THR A 702 -0.82 10.89 32.77
N ALA A 703 0.00 9.94 32.30
CA ALA A 703 1.36 10.22 31.85
C ALA A 703 1.36 11.07 30.58
N ALA A 704 0.50 10.74 29.62
CA ALA A 704 0.34 11.52 28.39
C ALA A 704 -0.13 12.96 28.68
N TYR A 705 -1.16 13.11 29.52
CA TYR A 705 -1.64 14.43 29.94
C TYR A 705 -0.53 15.26 30.58
N SER A 706 0.22 14.65 31.52
CA SER A 706 1.36 15.31 32.18
C SER A 706 2.47 15.72 31.21
N PHE A 707 2.64 15.01 30.10
CA PHE A 707 3.58 15.37 29.04
C PHE A 707 3.10 16.58 28.23
N PHE A 708 1.84 16.59 27.80
CA PHE A 708 1.29 17.67 26.98
C PHE A 708 0.97 18.94 27.76
N SER A 709 0.68 18.84 29.07
CA SER A 709 0.30 19.98 29.92
C SER A 709 1.49 20.67 30.61
N GLN A 710 2.72 20.45 30.13
CA GLN A 710 3.92 21.08 30.71
C GLN A 710 3.94 22.58 30.41
N GLU A 711 4.35 23.40 31.39
CA GLU A 711 4.39 24.86 31.26
C GLU A 711 5.26 25.35 30.10
N ASN A 712 6.35 24.63 29.79
CA ASN A 712 7.27 24.94 28.69
C ASN A 712 7.27 23.80 27.66
N PHE A 713 6.09 23.36 27.22
CA PHE A 713 5.97 22.35 26.18
C PHE A 713 6.70 22.78 24.90
N ASP A 714 7.57 21.91 24.38
CA ASP A 714 8.32 22.15 23.15
C ASP A 714 7.46 21.75 21.94
N THR A 715 7.05 22.73 21.14
CA THR A 715 6.22 22.51 19.95
C THR A 715 6.92 21.72 18.86
N ALA A 716 8.25 21.57 18.91
CA ALA A 716 8.99 20.65 18.03
C ALA A 716 8.58 19.18 18.23
N TYR A 717 7.93 18.84 19.36
CA TYR A 717 7.41 17.50 19.63
C TYR A 717 6.04 17.24 19.00
N LEU A 718 5.46 18.19 18.26
CA LEU A 718 4.21 17.97 17.53
C LEU A 718 4.51 17.63 16.06
N ASP A 719 3.89 16.56 15.56
CA ASP A 719 3.79 16.33 14.12
C ASP A 719 2.98 17.44 13.43
N GLY A 720 3.30 17.75 12.18
CA GLY A 720 2.62 18.79 11.40
C GLY A 720 1.11 18.53 11.20
N GLY A 721 0.65 17.30 11.36
CA GLY A 721 -0.75 16.89 11.37
C GLY A 721 -1.42 16.89 12.75
N SER A 722 -0.76 17.40 13.80
CA SER A 722 -1.25 17.34 15.19
C SER A 722 -1.40 18.73 15.81
N CYS A 723 -2.36 18.87 16.73
CA CYS A 723 -2.52 20.06 17.57
C CYS A 723 -2.41 19.70 19.06
N LEU A 724 -1.76 20.58 19.83
CA LEU A 724 -1.56 20.40 21.27
C LEU A 724 -2.89 20.41 22.01
N SER A 725 -3.82 21.28 21.62
CA SER A 725 -5.16 21.35 22.21
C SER A 725 -5.88 19.99 22.16
N TRP A 726 -5.86 19.32 21.00
CA TRP A 726 -6.43 17.98 20.86
C TRP A 726 -5.69 16.93 21.69
N TYR A 727 -4.36 16.92 21.70
CA TYR A 727 -3.61 15.93 22.49
C TYR A 727 -3.80 16.09 23.99
N ILE A 728 -3.90 17.32 24.50
CA ILE A 728 -4.31 17.56 25.89
C ILE A 728 -5.75 17.07 26.09
N ALA A 729 -6.68 17.40 25.18
CA ALA A 729 -8.08 16.99 25.30
C ALA A 729 -8.29 15.47 25.22
N TYR A 730 -7.54 14.78 24.38
CA TYR A 730 -7.58 13.32 24.24
C TYR A 730 -7.07 12.65 25.51
N ALA A 731 -5.88 13.05 25.98
CA ALA A 731 -5.28 12.47 27.18
C ALA A 731 -6.07 12.80 28.46
N ALA A 732 -6.48 14.06 28.65
CA ALA A 732 -7.29 14.45 29.81
C ALA A 732 -8.66 13.76 29.80
N GLY A 733 -9.32 13.72 28.65
CA GLY A 733 -10.63 13.09 28.49
C GLY A 733 -10.61 11.60 28.84
N LEU A 734 -9.60 10.86 28.37
CA LEU A 734 -9.39 9.45 28.72
C LEU A 734 -8.99 9.24 30.19
N SER A 735 -8.29 10.21 30.78
CA SER A 735 -7.91 10.19 32.20
C SER A 735 -9.15 10.29 33.10
N GLY A 736 -10.03 11.25 32.82
CA GLY A 736 -11.24 11.52 33.62
C GLY A 736 -10.97 11.89 35.09
N VAL A 737 -9.70 12.06 35.47
CA VAL A 737 -9.29 12.40 36.84
C VAL A 737 -9.74 13.82 37.17
N ASP A 738 -10.37 13.95 38.34
CA ASP A 738 -10.89 15.22 38.87
C ASP A 738 -11.83 15.95 37.89
N ALA A 739 -12.53 15.20 37.04
CA ALA A 739 -13.44 15.76 36.05
C ALA A 739 -14.59 16.53 36.71
N VAL A 740 -14.73 17.79 36.32
CA VAL A 740 -15.82 18.70 36.71
C VAL A 740 -16.79 18.96 35.56
N TYR A 741 -16.36 18.66 34.33
CA TYR A 741 -17.13 18.81 33.11
C TYR A 741 -17.12 17.52 32.29
N TYR A 742 -18.27 17.15 31.77
CA TYR A 742 -18.46 16.02 30.87
C TYR A 742 -19.18 16.54 29.62
N PRO A 743 -18.55 16.53 28.44
CA PRO A 743 -19.20 16.92 27.21
C PRO A 743 -20.44 16.06 26.96
N ALA A 744 -21.47 16.65 26.34
CA ALA A 744 -22.60 15.86 25.87
C ALA A 744 -22.11 14.87 24.79
N SER A 745 -22.32 13.57 25.01
CA SER A 745 -22.06 12.57 23.98
C SER A 745 -23.01 12.80 22.81
N THR A 746 -22.49 13.00 21.60
CA THR A 746 -23.27 13.20 20.37
C THR A 746 -23.91 11.92 19.83
N GLY A 747 -24.34 11.02 20.72
CA GLY A 747 -24.97 9.75 20.38
C GLY A 747 -26.49 9.86 20.19
N SER A 748 -26.95 9.83 18.93
CA SER A 748 -28.25 9.33 18.42
C SER A 748 -29.60 9.70 19.07
N ASP A 749 -29.71 10.66 20.00
CA ASP A 749 -31.02 11.12 20.47
C ASP A 749 -31.60 12.17 19.51
N SER A 750 -32.15 11.71 18.37
CA SER A 750 -32.96 12.56 17.48
C SER A 750 -34.29 12.91 18.15
N SER A 751 -34.33 13.97 18.96
CA SER A 751 -35.56 14.65 19.30
C SER A 751 -35.53 16.07 18.74
N THR A 752 -36.45 16.30 17.80
CA THR A 752 -36.63 17.49 16.95
C THR A 752 -36.72 18.81 17.71
N SER A 753 -36.05 19.85 17.21
CA SER A 753 -36.49 21.25 17.37
C SER A 753 -36.04 22.11 16.18
N THR A 754 -36.95 22.32 15.23
CA THR A 754 -36.80 23.27 14.13
C THR A 754 -37.13 24.68 14.62
N THR A 755 -36.17 25.60 14.55
CA THR A 755 -36.44 27.05 14.58
C THR A 755 -35.82 27.72 13.37
N THR A 756 -36.69 28.15 12.47
CA THR A 756 -36.42 28.95 11.27
C THR A 756 -35.96 30.37 11.61
N ALA A 757 -34.83 30.82 11.06
CA ALA A 757 -34.44 32.23 11.03
C ALA A 757 -34.29 32.71 9.57
N ALA A 758 -34.84 33.90 9.30
CA ALA A 758 -35.02 34.49 7.99
C ALA A 758 -33.78 35.26 7.50
N ALA A 759 -33.55 35.21 6.18
CA ALA A 759 -32.43 35.82 5.46
C ALA A 759 -32.52 37.36 5.37
N VAL A 760 -31.35 38.02 5.38
CA VAL A 760 -31.15 39.43 5.01
C VAL A 760 -29.99 39.50 3.99
N GLU A 761 -30.24 40.12 2.83
CA GLU A 761 -29.30 40.29 1.71
C GLU A 761 -28.12 41.25 2.02
N PRO A 762 -26.93 41.05 1.42
CA PRO A 762 -25.88 42.07 1.38
C PRO A 762 -25.81 42.80 0.02
N THR A 763 -25.72 44.13 0.10
CA THR A 763 -25.47 45.08 -1.00
C THR A 763 -24.01 45.08 -1.47
N THR A 764 -23.82 45.04 -2.78
CA THR A 764 -22.56 45.19 -3.53
C THR A 764 -22.01 46.62 -3.56
N THR A 765 -20.69 46.77 -3.47
CA THR A 765 -19.94 47.95 -3.95
C THR A 765 -18.70 47.54 -4.74
N THR A 766 -18.62 48.05 -5.97
CA THR A 766 -17.50 47.91 -6.91
C THR A 766 -16.53 49.07 -6.72
N ALA A 767 -15.21 48.83 -6.80
CA ALA A 767 -14.20 49.88 -6.94
C ALA A 767 -13.14 49.52 -7.98
N THR A 768 -12.81 50.54 -8.78
CA THR A 768 -12.10 50.56 -10.04
C THR A 768 -10.57 50.54 -9.85
N ALA A 769 -9.85 49.81 -10.71
CA ALA A 769 -8.39 49.78 -10.77
C ALA A 769 -7.80 51.03 -11.47
N GLN A 770 -6.64 51.48 -10.98
CA GLN A 770 -5.81 52.52 -11.61
C GLN A 770 -4.38 51.99 -11.77
N SER A 771 -3.81 52.20 -12.96
CA SER A 771 -2.52 51.69 -13.41
C SER A 771 -1.32 52.49 -12.89
N ALA A 772 -0.16 51.83 -12.76
CA ALA A 772 1.13 52.49 -12.64
C ALA A 772 2.24 51.77 -13.44
N SER A 773 2.91 52.61 -14.22
CA SER A 773 4.03 52.50 -15.15
C SER A 773 5.14 51.46 -14.94
N SER A 774 5.54 50.92 -16.10
CA SER A 774 6.66 50.04 -16.44
C SER A 774 8.07 50.60 -16.19
N THR A 775 8.93 49.75 -15.62
CA THR A 775 10.39 49.75 -15.83
C THR A 775 10.76 48.47 -16.56
N THR A 776 11.43 48.60 -17.71
CA THR A 776 11.76 47.53 -18.64
C THR A 776 12.88 46.63 -18.10
N SER A 777 12.53 45.44 -17.59
CA SER A 777 13.41 44.27 -17.53
C SER A 777 13.26 43.46 -18.82
N SER A 778 14.36 42.97 -19.38
CA SER A 778 14.37 42.19 -20.61
C SER A 778 13.84 40.78 -20.36
N SER A 779 12.53 40.59 -20.58
CA SER A 779 11.87 39.29 -20.47
C SER A 779 12.24 38.34 -21.60
N GLY A 780 12.83 37.20 -21.24
CA GLY A 780 12.92 36.00 -22.08
C GLY A 780 11.87 34.96 -21.66
N ILE A 781 11.52 34.03 -22.55
CA ILE A 781 10.63 32.91 -22.26
C ILE A 781 11.47 31.67 -21.97
N CYS A 782 11.23 31.01 -20.83
CA CYS A 782 11.75 29.68 -20.54
C CYS A 782 10.55 28.78 -20.21
N ASN A 783 10.39 27.67 -20.95
CA ASN A 783 9.27 26.73 -20.83
C ASN A 783 7.87 27.39 -20.79
N GLY A 784 7.68 28.51 -21.51
CA GLY A 784 6.40 29.21 -21.59
C GLY A 784 6.13 30.22 -20.46
N ALA A 785 7.03 30.41 -19.49
CA ALA A 785 6.93 31.42 -18.43
C ALA A 785 7.89 32.61 -18.65
N VAL A 786 7.50 33.78 -18.14
CA VAL A 786 8.26 35.04 -18.24
C VAL A 786 9.38 35.04 -17.18
N TYR A 787 10.63 35.20 -17.62
CA TYR A 787 11.82 35.26 -16.77
C TYR A 787 12.23 36.71 -16.43
N ASP A 788 12.55 37.00 -15.17
CA ASP A 788 13.14 38.26 -14.69
C ASP A 788 14.47 38.00 -13.96
N SER A 789 15.57 38.53 -14.49
CA SER A 789 16.92 38.29 -13.96
C SER A 789 17.20 38.97 -12.62
N SER A 790 16.37 39.93 -12.19
CA SER A 790 16.49 40.56 -10.87
C SER A 790 16.03 39.66 -9.72
N LEU A 791 15.35 38.55 -10.03
CA LEU A 791 14.88 37.55 -9.07
C LEU A 791 15.89 36.43 -8.83
N TYR A 792 17.15 36.58 -9.24
CA TYR A 792 18.17 35.53 -9.15
C TYR A 792 19.53 36.08 -8.72
N THR A 793 20.31 35.27 -8.00
CA THR A 793 21.70 35.54 -7.62
C THR A 793 22.58 34.32 -7.88
N CYS A 794 23.90 34.48 -7.83
CA CYS A 794 24.84 33.37 -7.90
C CYS A 794 25.30 32.96 -6.49
N GLU A 795 25.17 31.68 -6.16
CA GLU A 795 25.73 31.10 -4.94
C GLU A 795 26.39 29.75 -5.28
N SER A 796 27.67 29.59 -4.94
CA SER A 796 28.46 28.39 -5.28
C SER A 796 28.49 28.08 -6.78
N ASN A 797 28.64 29.11 -7.61
CA ASN A 797 28.54 29.04 -9.08
C ASN A 797 27.21 28.51 -9.65
N MET A 798 26.14 28.45 -8.84
CA MET A 798 24.80 28.07 -9.28
C MET A 798 23.85 29.27 -9.23
N LEU A 799 22.89 29.33 -10.15
CA LEU A 799 21.90 30.40 -10.21
C LEU A 799 20.73 30.07 -9.28
N CYS A 800 20.53 30.88 -8.24
CA CYS A 800 19.58 30.61 -7.17
C CYS A 800 18.49 31.71 -7.13
N PRO A 801 17.20 31.35 -7.02
CA PRO A 801 16.12 32.34 -7.00
C PRO A 801 16.09 33.12 -5.69
N ILE A 802 15.66 34.37 -5.76
CA ILE A 802 15.40 35.27 -4.64
C ILE A 802 13.89 35.29 -4.42
N ILE A 803 13.42 34.62 -3.37
CA ILE A 803 12.01 34.54 -3.00
C ILE A 803 11.81 35.43 -1.77
N ASN A 804 10.93 36.42 -1.86
CA ASN A 804 10.65 37.39 -0.79
C ASN A 804 11.90 38.12 -0.24
N GLY A 805 12.91 38.35 -1.11
CA GLY A 805 14.17 39.00 -0.72
C GLY A 805 15.20 38.07 -0.07
N VAL A 806 14.93 36.76 0.00
CA VAL A 806 15.84 35.74 0.55
C VAL A 806 16.30 34.79 -0.54
N VAL A 807 17.59 34.45 -0.54
CA VAL A 807 18.20 33.52 -1.52
C VAL A 807 17.77 32.09 -1.18
N TYR A 808 17.08 31.44 -2.11
CA TYR A 808 16.61 30.06 -1.94
C TYR A 808 17.72 29.09 -2.34
N LYS A 809 18.19 28.27 -1.37
CA LYS A 809 19.39 27.43 -1.52
C LYS A 809 19.23 26.20 -2.41
N ASN A 810 18.01 25.91 -2.87
CA ASN A 810 17.79 24.87 -3.88
C ASN A 810 17.87 25.50 -5.28
N CYS A 811 19.09 25.60 -5.80
CA CYS A 811 19.38 26.24 -7.08
C CYS A 811 19.00 25.36 -8.29
N GLY A 812 18.62 24.09 -8.07
CA GLY A 812 18.36 23.08 -9.10
C GLY A 812 16.99 23.14 -9.79
N GLY A 813 16.13 24.11 -9.44
CA GLY A 813 14.78 24.26 -9.99
C GLY A 813 14.48 25.64 -10.60
N ALA A 814 15.50 26.48 -10.77
CA ALA A 814 15.33 27.83 -11.31
C ALA A 814 14.96 27.79 -12.81
N CYS A 815 13.93 28.54 -13.20
CA CYS A 815 13.52 28.68 -14.60
C CYS A 815 14.40 29.74 -15.29
N TYR A 816 15.49 29.34 -15.95
CA TYR A 816 16.37 30.26 -16.69
C TYR A 816 16.90 29.64 -17.98
N ASN A 817 17.35 30.47 -18.93
CA ASN A 817 18.06 30.04 -20.14
C ASN A 817 19.57 30.23 -19.94
N ALA A 818 20.34 29.14 -19.92
CA ALA A 818 21.80 29.15 -19.78
C ALA A 818 22.53 29.88 -20.92
N ASP A 819 21.86 30.07 -22.06
CA ASP A 819 22.38 30.80 -23.22
C ASP A 819 22.30 32.33 -23.05
N GLN A 820 21.68 32.84 -21.97
CA GLN A 820 21.49 34.27 -21.72
C GLN A 820 22.26 34.79 -20.50
N TYR A 821 22.40 33.98 -19.44
CA TYR A 821 23.18 34.32 -18.25
C TYR A 821 23.90 33.11 -17.68
N SER A 822 25.08 33.32 -17.10
CA SER A 822 25.87 32.27 -16.43
C SER A 822 26.40 32.76 -15.07
N CYS A 823 26.52 31.84 -14.11
CA CYS A 823 27.22 32.09 -12.85
C CYS A 823 28.67 31.65 -12.98
N SER A 824 29.58 32.57 -12.68
CA SER A 824 31.00 32.25 -12.51
C SER A 824 31.59 33.12 -11.41
N TYR A 825 32.40 32.54 -10.53
CA TYR A 825 32.95 33.22 -9.35
C TYR A 825 31.89 33.98 -8.53
N ASP A 826 30.72 33.35 -8.34
CA ASP A 826 29.57 33.93 -7.62
C ASP A 826 29.08 35.29 -8.16
N SER A 827 29.32 35.56 -9.44
CA SER A 827 28.85 36.75 -10.16
C SER A 827 28.04 36.38 -11.39
N LEU A 828 26.97 37.13 -11.66
CA LEU A 828 26.08 36.91 -12.80
C LEU A 828 26.64 37.61 -14.05
N TYR A 829 26.87 36.86 -15.12
CA TYR A 829 27.34 37.39 -16.40
C TYR A 829 26.27 37.22 -17.49
N PRO A 830 25.92 38.27 -18.27
CA PRO A 830 25.19 38.11 -19.52
C PRO A 830 26.04 37.37 -20.55
N ALA A 831 25.48 36.37 -21.23
CA ALA A 831 26.17 35.68 -22.30
C ALA A 831 26.15 36.55 -23.57
N ASP A 832 27.32 36.95 -24.09
CA ASP A 832 27.41 37.55 -25.43
C ASP A 832 28.42 36.81 -26.33
N SER A 833 27.99 36.77 -27.59
CA SER A 833 28.56 36.28 -28.82
C SER A 833 30.04 36.64 -29.05
N SER A 834 30.92 35.64 -28.97
CA SER A 834 32.07 35.42 -29.87
C SER A 834 33.06 34.42 -29.27
N ASN A 835 33.05 33.19 -29.78
CA ASN A 835 34.29 32.49 -30.13
C ASN A 835 33.99 31.22 -30.93
N THR A 836 34.05 31.38 -32.24
CA THR A 836 34.13 30.33 -33.25
C THR A 836 35.46 29.57 -33.17
N TYR A 837 35.43 28.24 -33.27
CA TYR A 837 36.39 27.51 -34.11
C TYR A 837 35.67 26.47 -34.95
N THR A 838 35.70 26.73 -36.25
CA THR A 838 35.21 25.97 -37.40
C THR A 838 36.16 24.82 -37.76
N THR A 839 35.62 23.70 -38.26
CA THR A 839 36.11 23.04 -39.49
C THR A 839 34.96 22.27 -40.18
N THR A 840 35.04 22.23 -41.51
CA THR A 840 33.92 22.08 -42.45
C THR A 840 34.11 20.86 -43.36
N SER A 841 33.02 20.11 -43.60
CA SER A 841 32.60 19.41 -44.85
C SER A 841 33.38 18.22 -45.46
N MET A 842 32.68 17.11 -45.80
CA MET A 842 32.28 16.75 -47.19
C MET A 842 31.54 15.39 -47.32
N THR A 843 30.84 15.24 -48.45
CA THR A 843 29.70 14.37 -48.81
C THR A 843 30.00 13.11 -49.66
N THR A 844 29.05 12.15 -49.65
CA THR A 844 28.54 11.24 -50.72
C THR A 844 29.31 10.03 -51.31
N SER A 845 28.72 8.83 -51.11
CA SER A 845 28.30 7.73 -52.05
C SER A 845 29.16 7.24 -53.24
N THR A 846 29.40 5.91 -53.34
CA THR A 846 28.98 4.97 -54.43
C THR A 846 29.80 3.64 -54.48
N THR A 847 29.12 2.50 -54.71
CA THR A 847 29.63 1.13 -55.03
C THR A 847 30.06 1.00 -56.51
N PRO A 848 30.87 0.00 -56.99
CA PRO A 848 30.53 -1.44 -57.09
C PRO A 848 31.72 -2.50 -57.01
N THR A 849 31.36 -3.79 -56.87
CA THR A 849 32.13 -5.10 -56.83
C THR A 849 32.61 -5.56 -58.25
N PRO A 850 33.53 -6.56 -58.55
CA PRO A 850 33.70 -7.91 -57.92
C PRO A 850 35.09 -8.67 -57.88
N THR A 851 35.19 -9.61 -56.90
CA THR A 851 35.71 -11.03 -56.81
C THR A 851 36.93 -11.52 -57.64
N PRO A 852 37.97 -12.21 -57.06
CA PRO A 852 37.89 -13.63 -56.65
C PRO A 852 38.61 -14.10 -55.34
N THR A 853 38.04 -15.17 -54.80
CA THR A 853 38.32 -16.09 -53.67
C THR A 853 39.59 -16.98 -53.87
N PRO A 854 40.02 -17.85 -52.92
CA PRO A 854 40.35 -17.73 -51.47
C PRO A 854 41.81 -18.17 -51.15
N THR A 855 42.31 -17.93 -49.93
CA THR A 855 42.93 -18.96 -49.04
C THR A 855 43.01 -18.42 -47.59
N GLU A 856 42.75 -19.34 -46.65
CA GLU A 856 42.42 -19.25 -45.22
C GLU A 856 43.44 -18.53 -44.31
N THR A 857 42.96 -17.85 -43.26
CA THR A 857 43.23 -18.16 -41.83
C THR A 857 42.24 -17.35 -40.95
N THR A 858 41.74 -18.00 -39.91
CA THR A 858 40.59 -17.68 -39.03
C THR A 858 40.71 -16.44 -38.12
N THR A 859 39.64 -15.65 -38.05
CA THR A 859 39.34 -14.72 -36.94
C THR A 859 37.87 -14.86 -36.54
N ALA A 860 37.63 -15.26 -35.29
CA ALA A 860 36.29 -15.32 -34.68
C ALA A 860 35.88 -13.94 -34.15
N ALA A 861 34.70 -13.49 -34.53
CA ALA A 861 34.00 -12.37 -33.93
C ALA A 861 33.33 -12.81 -32.62
N ALA A 862 33.35 -11.97 -31.58
CA ALA A 862 32.58 -12.16 -30.36
C ALA A 862 31.33 -11.27 -30.40
N THR A 863 30.18 -11.95 -30.55
CA THR A 863 28.81 -11.50 -30.32
C THR A 863 28.58 -11.19 -28.84
N SER A 864 28.01 -10.04 -28.49
CA SER A 864 27.45 -9.80 -27.15
C SER A 864 26.17 -10.62 -26.99
N THR A 865 26.22 -11.66 -26.18
CA THR A 865 25.12 -12.57 -25.89
C THR A 865 24.33 -12.05 -24.69
N ASN A 866 23.02 -11.90 -24.84
CA ASN A 866 22.10 -11.81 -23.71
C ASN A 866 22.30 -13.06 -22.85
N THR A 867 22.84 -12.89 -21.65
CA THR A 867 23.11 -13.98 -20.72
C THR A 867 22.17 -13.79 -19.53
N VAL A 868 21.15 -14.65 -19.47
CA VAL A 868 20.34 -14.84 -18.28
C VAL A 868 21.20 -15.62 -17.28
N GLY A 869 21.55 -15.00 -16.15
CA GLY A 869 22.33 -15.61 -15.07
C GLY A 869 21.44 -16.10 -13.91
N VAL A 870 22.01 -16.78 -12.92
CA VAL A 870 21.29 -17.23 -11.70
C VAL A 870 21.89 -16.53 -10.48
N CYS A 871 21.06 -15.80 -9.72
CA CYS A 871 21.40 -15.18 -8.45
C CYS A 871 20.55 -15.82 -7.35
N GLY A 872 21.17 -16.50 -6.38
CA GLY A 872 20.43 -17.14 -5.27
C GLY A 872 19.38 -18.18 -5.66
N GLY A 873 19.37 -18.66 -6.91
CA GLY A 873 18.35 -19.56 -7.46
C GLY A 873 17.31 -18.89 -8.38
N SER A 874 17.34 -17.56 -8.53
CA SER A 874 16.45 -16.78 -9.41
C SER A 874 17.15 -16.32 -10.69
N TYR A 875 16.40 -16.19 -11.79
CA TYR A 875 16.93 -15.71 -13.08
C TYR A 875 17.21 -14.20 -13.06
N TYR A 876 18.35 -13.79 -13.62
CA TYR A 876 18.84 -12.41 -13.69
C TYR A 876 19.02 -11.99 -15.16
N ASP A 877 18.47 -10.82 -15.54
CA ASP A 877 18.66 -10.19 -16.86
C ASP A 877 19.51 -8.92 -16.72
N SER A 878 20.74 -8.96 -17.23
CA SER A 878 21.67 -7.82 -17.20
C SER A 878 21.18 -6.57 -17.92
N SER A 879 20.22 -6.67 -18.84
CA SER A 879 19.65 -5.51 -19.54
C SER A 879 18.68 -4.70 -18.67
N ALA A 880 18.24 -5.27 -17.55
CA ALA A 880 17.36 -4.63 -16.57
C ALA A 880 18.13 -3.83 -15.50
N TYR A 881 19.42 -3.55 -15.69
CA TYR A 881 20.27 -2.87 -14.71
C TYR A 881 21.15 -1.81 -15.35
N THR A 882 21.40 -0.72 -14.63
CA THR A 882 22.36 0.32 -15.02
C THR A 882 23.33 0.63 -13.88
N CYS A 883 24.40 1.34 -14.20
CA CYS A 883 25.39 1.78 -13.24
C CYS A 883 25.17 3.24 -12.83
N GLN A 884 25.06 3.47 -11.53
CA GLN A 884 25.03 4.81 -10.94
C GLN A 884 26.33 5.02 -10.15
N GLY A 885 27.05 6.12 -10.45
CA GLY A 885 28.28 6.48 -9.73
C GLY A 885 29.44 5.50 -9.90
N ASN A 886 29.57 4.85 -11.07
CA ASN A 886 30.64 3.89 -11.42
C ASN A 886 30.77 2.64 -10.54
N SER A 887 29.91 2.42 -9.55
CA SER A 887 30.10 1.35 -8.55
C SER A 887 28.81 0.70 -8.07
N VAL A 888 27.65 1.32 -8.31
CA VAL A 888 26.36 0.84 -7.82
C VAL A 888 25.51 0.38 -9.01
N LEU A 889 25.10 -0.89 -9.01
CA LEU A 889 24.12 -1.39 -9.98
C LEU A 889 22.71 -1.09 -9.46
N CYS A 890 21.89 -0.46 -10.28
CA CYS A 890 20.53 -0.09 -9.95
C CYS A 890 19.59 -0.70 -10.99
N PRO A 891 18.48 -1.37 -10.58
CA PRO A 891 17.54 -1.92 -11.53
C PRO A 891 16.86 -0.81 -12.32
N ILE A 892 16.65 -1.08 -13.61
CA ILE A 892 15.90 -0.25 -14.54
C ILE A 892 14.47 -0.80 -14.56
N ILE A 893 13.54 -0.07 -13.98
CA ILE A 893 12.12 -0.42 -13.98
C ILE A 893 11.43 0.58 -14.91
N ASN A 894 10.81 0.08 -15.99
CA ASN A 894 10.12 0.90 -17.00
C ASN A 894 10.99 2.05 -17.58
N SER A 895 12.26 1.79 -17.86
CA SER A 895 13.26 2.76 -18.36
C SER A 895 13.68 3.84 -17.35
N VAL A 896 13.32 3.72 -16.07
CA VAL A 896 13.74 4.61 -14.99
C VAL A 896 14.69 3.88 -14.04
N VAL A 897 15.75 4.55 -13.61
CA VAL A 897 16.74 4.00 -12.66
C VAL A 897 16.14 4.03 -11.25
N TYR A 898 15.93 2.85 -10.66
CA TYR A 898 15.36 2.72 -9.32
C TYR A 898 16.44 2.96 -8.25
N LEU A 899 16.21 3.94 -7.37
CA LEU A 899 17.20 4.46 -6.42
C LEU A 899 17.43 3.56 -5.19
N ALA A 900 16.59 2.56 -4.93
CA ALA A 900 16.84 1.54 -3.92
C ALA A 900 17.77 0.44 -4.49
N CYS A 901 19.00 0.83 -4.81
CA CYS A 901 19.96 -0.03 -5.52
C CYS A 901 20.44 -1.25 -4.68
N ALA A 902 20.14 -1.29 -3.38
CA ALA A 902 20.61 -2.32 -2.43
C ALA A 902 19.65 -3.52 -2.23
N GLY A 903 18.54 -3.60 -2.98
CA GLY A 903 17.52 -4.64 -2.81
C GLY A 903 17.36 -5.62 -3.98
N ALA A 904 18.20 -5.55 -5.02
CA ALA A 904 18.03 -6.33 -6.25
C ALA A 904 18.99 -7.53 -6.34
N CYS A 905 18.50 -8.71 -6.77
CA CYS A 905 19.32 -9.91 -6.92
C CYS A 905 20.19 -9.84 -8.19
N TYR A 906 21.50 -9.70 -8.05
CA TYR A 906 22.49 -9.92 -9.11
C TYR A 906 23.78 -10.55 -8.56
N ASN A 907 24.63 -11.13 -9.42
CA ASN A 907 25.92 -11.69 -9.01
C ASN A 907 27.07 -10.66 -9.19
N PRO A 908 27.62 -10.07 -8.11
CA PRO A 908 28.64 -9.03 -8.20
C PRO A 908 30.00 -9.54 -8.73
N SER A 909 30.19 -10.86 -8.78
CA SER A 909 31.40 -11.51 -9.31
C SER A 909 31.44 -11.58 -10.84
N GLU A 910 30.28 -11.44 -11.48
CA GLU A 910 30.11 -11.60 -12.93
C GLU A 910 29.81 -10.28 -13.63
N TYR A 911 29.14 -9.35 -12.93
CA TYR A 911 28.78 -8.05 -13.46
C TYR A 911 29.33 -6.94 -12.56
N TYR A 912 30.03 -5.98 -13.15
CA TYR A 912 30.59 -4.84 -12.43
C TYR A 912 30.35 -3.53 -13.18
N CYS A 913 30.28 -2.44 -12.42
CA CYS A 913 30.20 -1.10 -12.97
C CYS A 913 31.59 -0.55 -13.28
N SER A 914 31.74 0.03 -14.47
CA SER A 914 32.91 0.82 -14.84
C SER A 914 32.46 1.92 -15.80
N ASN A 915 32.95 3.14 -15.66
CA ASN A 915 32.57 4.27 -16.54
C ASN A 915 31.05 4.42 -16.79
N ASN A 916 30.24 4.19 -15.76
CA ASN A 916 28.78 4.25 -15.77
C ASN A 916 28.11 3.27 -16.76
N ALA A 917 28.83 2.21 -17.13
CA ALA A 917 28.36 1.11 -17.95
C ALA A 917 28.56 -0.22 -17.23
N LEU A 918 27.65 -1.16 -17.49
CA LEU A 918 27.67 -2.51 -16.95
C LEU A 918 28.57 -3.41 -17.80
N TYR A 919 29.52 -4.11 -17.17
CA TYR A 919 30.43 -5.05 -17.85
C TYR A 919 30.27 -6.47 -17.32
N TYR A 920 30.41 -7.46 -18.20
CA TYR A 920 30.39 -8.90 -17.87
C TYR A 920 31.82 -9.49 -17.87
N GLY A 921 32.23 -10.11 -16.76
CA GLY A 921 33.47 -10.89 -16.64
C GLY A 921 34.25 -10.70 -15.33
N THR A 922 35.02 -11.72 -14.94
CA THR A 922 35.85 -11.74 -13.72
C THR A 922 37.14 -10.92 -13.87
N THR A 923 37.49 -10.13 -12.85
CA THR A 923 38.84 -9.55 -12.71
C THR A 923 39.84 -10.65 -12.36
N THR A 924 40.73 -11.01 -13.28
CA THR A 924 41.81 -11.97 -13.03
C THR A 924 42.86 -11.33 -12.10
N THR A 925 42.91 -11.73 -10.84
CA THR A 925 44.09 -11.55 -9.98
C THR A 925 44.58 -12.90 -9.47
N THR A 926 45.70 -13.33 -10.03
CA THR A 926 46.47 -14.53 -9.66
C THR A 926 46.92 -14.47 -8.20
N THR A 927 46.51 -15.44 -7.40
CA THR A 927 47.03 -15.71 -6.05
C THR A 927 48.44 -16.29 -6.10
N MET A 928 49.41 -15.63 -5.43
CA MET A 928 50.62 -16.30 -4.94
C MET A 928 50.50 -16.51 -3.43
N ALA A 929 50.55 -17.77 -3.01
CA ALA A 929 50.68 -18.18 -1.63
C ALA A 929 52.10 -17.94 -1.11
N ALA A 930 52.26 -17.51 0.14
CA ALA A 930 53.51 -17.68 0.86
C ALA A 930 53.30 -17.85 2.37
N ALA A 931 53.97 -18.88 2.89
CA ALA A 931 53.99 -19.31 4.27
C ALA A 931 54.83 -18.40 5.17
N THR A 932 54.48 -18.45 6.45
CA THR A 932 55.13 -17.93 7.66
C THR A 932 56.66 -18.04 7.73
N THR A 933 57.32 -17.03 8.29
CA THR A 933 58.38 -17.17 9.33
C THR A 933 58.71 -15.82 10.02
N PHE A 934 58.95 -15.89 11.34
CA PHE A 934 59.30 -14.80 12.27
C PHE A 934 60.83 -14.58 12.39
N ALA A 935 61.30 -13.35 12.72
CA ALA A 935 62.27 -13.05 13.82
C ALA A 935 62.90 -11.62 13.84
N THR A 936 62.70 -10.91 14.98
CA THR A 936 63.63 -10.13 15.86
C THR A 936 64.51 -8.91 15.42
N SER A 937 64.18 -7.74 15.98
CA SER A 937 64.93 -6.89 16.98
C SER A 937 66.17 -5.99 16.66
N THR A 938 66.02 -4.69 17.06
CA THR A 938 66.94 -3.72 17.77
C THR A 938 67.87 -2.67 17.06
N THR A 939 67.47 -1.38 17.23
CA THR A 939 68.17 -0.12 17.68
C THR A 939 69.28 0.61 16.88
N THR A 940 69.06 1.90 16.50
CA THR A 940 69.66 3.17 17.05
C THR A 940 69.50 4.41 16.10
N THR A 941 69.24 5.59 16.68
CA THR A 941 69.03 6.98 16.14
C THR A 941 70.33 7.68 15.63
N PRO A 942 70.40 8.91 15.01
CA PRO A 942 69.43 10.03 14.84
C PRO A 942 69.34 10.74 13.44
N THR A 943 68.41 11.71 13.31
CA THR A 943 67.99 12.55 12.15
C THR A 943 69.06 13.54 11.60
N PRO A 944 69.01 14.00 10.31
CA PRO A 944 68.15 15.14 9.91
C PRO A 944 67.56 15.14 8.45
N THR A 945 66.33 15.68 8.36
CA THR A 945 65.68 16.52 7.32
C THR A 945 65.60 16.14 5.82
N ALA A 946 64.33 16.12 5.36
CA ALA A 946 63.76 16.44 4.04
C ALA A 946 63.82 15.39 2.90
N THR A 947 62.67 14.83 2.54
CA THR A 947 61.97 15.01 1.24
C THR A 947 60.56 14.41 1.35
N ALA A 948 59.53 15.20 1.04
CA ALA A 948 58.15 14.73 0.99
C ALA A 948 57.99 13.67 -0.09
N THR A 949 57.64 12.45 0.32
CA THR A 949 57.22 11.36 -0.57
C THR A 949 55.71 11.25 -0.48
N SER A 950 55.05 11.41 -1.62
CA SER A 950 53.62 11.15 -1.80
C SER A 950 53.36 9.68 -1.47
N THR A 951 52.74 9.42 -0.32
CA THR A 951 52.28 8.10 0.09
C THR A 951 50.91 7.86 -0.51
N VAL A 952 50.77 6.76 -1.25
CA VAL A 952 49.49 6.24 -1.70
C VAL A 952 48.63 5.95 -0.46
N PRO A 953 47.35 6.38 -0.41
CA PRO A 953 46.50 6.17 0.75
C PRO A 953 46.39 4.68 1.06
N THR A 954 46.64 4.32 2.32
CA THR A 954 46.53 2.93 2.77
C THR A 954 45.04 2.65 2.97
N ILE A 955 44.44 1.95 2.02
CA ILE A 955 43.03 1.55 2.10
C ILE A 955 42.96 0.30 2.98
N GLY A 956 42.28 0.41 4.13
CA GLY A 956 41.94 -0.69 5.01
C GLY A 956 40.53 -1.22 4.76
N MET A 957 40.20 -2.36 5.36
CA MET A 957 38.85 -2.93 5.34
C MET A 957 38.22 -2.85 6.73
N CYS A 958 36.94 -2.53 6.78
CA CYS A 958 36.09 -2.67 7.96
C CYS A 958 34.83 -3.42 7.51
N GLY A 959 34.67 -4.66 7.97
CA GLY A 959 33.70 -5.58 7.38
C GLY A 959 33.92 -5.71 5.86
N ASP A 960 32.86 -5.49 5.09
CA ASP A 960 32.86 -5.54 3.63
C ASP A 960 33.07 -4.15 2.96
N ALA A 961 33.32 -3.10 3.76
CA ALA A 961 33.56 -1.73 3.30
C ALA A 961 35.05 -1.36 3.31
N TYR A 962 35.51 -0.62 2.30
CA TYR A 962 36.87 -0.08 2.23
C TYR A 962 36.92 1.33 2.83
N TYR A 963 37.95 1.61 3.63
CA TYR A 963 38.16 2.92 4.26
C TYR A 963 39.61 3.40 4.08
N SER A 964 39.82 4.71 3.93
CA SER A 964 41.16 5.33 3.90
C SER A 964 41.44 6.03 5.22
N THR A 965 42.62 5.87 5.79
CA THR A 965 43.01 6.56 7.03
C THR A 965 43.03 8.09 6.89
N GLU A 966 43.15 8.60 5.68
CA GLU A 966 43.11 10.05 5.40
C GLU A 966 41.68 10.62 5.42
N SER A 967 40.67 9.74 5.37
CA SER A 967 39.26 10.09 5.48
C SER A 967 38.79 10.20 6.93
N TYR A 968 39.71 10.18 7.91
CA TYR A 968 39.39 10.25 9.33
C TYR A 968 40.30 11.23 10.06
N THR A 969 39.75 11.91 11.06
CA THR A 969 40.48 12.71 12.04
C THR A 969 40.13 12.26 13.46
N CYS A 970 40.85 12.78 14.45
CA CYS A 970 40.55 12.55 15.85
C CYS A 970 39.87 13.77 16.47
N TYR A 971 38.70 13.56 17.08
CA TYR A 971 38.07 14.53 17.96
C TYR A 971 38.05 13.95 19.37
N GLY A 972 38.90 14.49 20.25
CA GLY A 972 39.18 13.86 21.54
C GLY A 972 39.86 12.49 21.35
N ASN A 973 39.27 11.43 21.94
CA ASN A 973 39.74 10.05 21.83
C ASN A 973 38.93 9.20 20.83
N VAL A 974 38.10 9.83 19.99
CA VAL A 974 37.21 9.14 19.03
C VAL A 974 37.59 9.51 17.59
N LEU A 975 37.60 8.53 16.68
CA LEU A 975 37.81 8.76 15.25
C LEU A 975 36.53 9.28 14.60
N CYS A 976 36.67 10.31 13.78
CA CYS A 976 35.56 10.97 13.09
C CYS A 976 35.88 11.04 11.59
N PRO A 977 34.96 10.61 10.72
CA PRO A 977 35.15 10.72 9.27
C PRO A 977 35.22 12.19 8.82
N ILE A 978 35.99 12.43 7.77
CA ILE A 978 36.14 13.72 7.10
C ILE A 978 35.38 13.66 5.77
N ILE A 979 34.36 14.50 5.62
CA ILE A 979 33.61 14.67 4.37
C ILE A 979 33.78 16.12 3.92
N ASP A 980 34.12 16.33 2.64
CA ASP A 980 34.39 17.65 2.04
C ASP A 980 35.41 18.51 2.82
N GLY A 981 36.43 17.85 3.40
CA GLY A 981 37.50 18.52 4.15
C GLY A 981 37.12 18.97 5.56
N LYS A 982 35.94 18.59 6.08
CA LYS A 982 35.49 18.87 7.45
C LYS A 982 35.16 17.59 8.21
N ALA A 983 35.47 17.57 9.50
CA ALA A 983 35.13 16.46 10.38
C ALA A 983 33.66 16.51 10.79
N LEU A 984 32.95 15.39 10.74
CA LEU A 984 31.57 15.26 11.24
C LEU A 984 31.54 15.25 12.78
N GLU A 985 30.56 15.94 13.39
CA GLU A 985 30.39 15.96 14.86
C GLU A 985 29.85 14.62 15.43
N VAL A 986 29.21 13.79 14.60
CA VAL A 986 28.69 12.47 14.98
C VAL A 986 29.78 11.40 14.78
N CYS A 987 30.73 11.34 15.69
CA CYS A 987 31.83 10.37 15.65
C CYS A 987 31.36 8.98 16.13
N GLY A 988 31.74 7.90 15.43
CA GLY A 988 31.50 6.50 15.88
C GLY A 988 30.59 5.62 15.02
N ILE A 989 29.99 6.14 13.95
CA ILE A 989 29.13 5.37 13.01
C ILE A 989 29.81 5.02 11.68
N ALA A 990 31.06 5.44 11.47
CA ALA A 990 31.80 5.15 10.25
C ALA A 990 32.58 3.85 10.37
N CYS A 991 32.62 3.05 9.29
CA CYS A 991 33.32 1.77 9.29
C CYS A 991 34.83 1.97 9.13
N TYR A 992 35.59 1.73 10.21
CA TYR A 992 37.05 1.67 10.23
C TYR A 992 37.52 0.58 11.22
N ASP A 993 38.75 0.08 11.07
CA ASP A 993 39.30 -0.95 11.97
C ASP A 993 39.80 -0.32 13.29
N THR A 994 39.01 -0.48 14.35
CA THR A 994 39.33 0.00 15.71
C THR A 994 40.45 -0.78 16.40
N GLY A 995 40.82 -1.96 15.88
CA GLY A 995 41.95 -2.76 16.34
C GLY A 995 43.28 -2.35 15.72
N ALA A 996 43.23 -1.70 14.54
CA ALA A 996 44.42 -1.23 13.83
C ALA A 996 44.72 0.27 14.04
N TYR A 997 43.74 1.08 14.45
CA TYR A 997 43.91 2.52 14.64
C TYR A 997 43.16 3.07 15.86
N SER A 998 43.76 4.04 16.56
CA SER A 998 43.12 4.75 17.68
C SER A 998 43.48 6.23 17.69
N CYS A 999 42.75 7.01 18.50
CA CYS A 999 43.06 8.41 18.75
C CYS A 999 43.83 8.55 20.06
N ASN A 1000 45.02 9.15 20.01
CA ASN A 1000 45.80 9.51 21.18
C ASN A 1000 46.16 11.00 21.11
N GLU A 1001 45.78 11.77 22.14
CA GLU A 1001 45.97 13.22 22.23
C GLU A 1001 45.50 13.99 20.97
N GLY A 1002 44.35 13.60 20.40
CA GLY A 1002 43.77 14.26 19.23
C GLY A 1002 44.48 13.95 17.91
N ARG A 1003 45.31 12.91 17.85
CA ARG A 1003 45.97 12.43 16.63
C ARG A 1003 45.67 10.96 16.38
N LEU A 1004 45.45 10.64 15.11
CA LEU A 1004 45.27 9.27 14.65
C LEU A 1004 46.62 8.54 14.73
N ILE A 1005 46.66 7.44 15.47
CA ILE A 1005 47.81 6.56 15.58
C ILE A 1005 47.41 5.14 15.16
N ALA A 1006 48.31 4.43 14.48
CA ALA A 1006 48.17 3.00 14.28
C ALA A 1006 48.50 2.27 15.59
N LEU A 1007 47.70 1.26 15.95
CA LEU A 1007 47.82 0.47 17.19
C LEU A 1007 48.81 -0.69 17.08
#